data_AF-A0A4U6CYD4-F1
#
_entry.id   AF-A0A4U6CYD4-F1
#
_cell.length_a   1.000
_cell.length_b   1.000
_cell.length_c   1.000
_cell.angle_alpha   90.00
_cell.angle_beta   90.00
_cell.angle_gamma   90.00
#
_symmetry.space_group_name_H-M   'P 1'
#
loop_
_entity.id
_entity.type
_entity.pdbx_description
1 polymer ?
#
loop_
_entity_poly.entity_id
_entity_poly.type
_entity_poly.pdbx_seq_one_letter_code
_entity_poly.pdbx_strand_id
1 'polypeptide(L)'
;MEKLYSHDSLKIVFLILFAATQVLAQKNYGNEWINTSQTYLRIPVVETGIYKVSSSELRQAGFPIDSFPISSLQLFRRGREVAIEINNNSGEKLNQEGYLTFFGEKNNGALDSSLYVNPEAMPHKYYSLYSDTASYFLTSNKNNIQGKRIEISDSKSSETVVNYHLNEVLQVNTSDYPAGNLYPMGSDYETGTALTTYDYGEGWTGKALKNEQWETFKLTTENAVADKFDQTKVELLIVGRNAGNHQIEIWAGDSKTTGGKLISVELQNYNAGKFTISLSRLDISDDGKISISIIPINNSGSVSVSYIKWIYPQRISLPDNSPQSRFYFKPEIPGKSVLLTKAENWKFYDSSNPGQLKRLIVTNSILPINGASQLIAFKEPMKILTARIVKFHNINPETDYLIISHPLVRNPVKESKDPVEDYAEYRASKAGGNFKSLILNSEEIYDQFNYGEPGPLGIRNAISFLHHNAALKFVLLLGKSIDPQTARHQPKARENDMIPNAGWPGSDIALTMGLADSSKYIPLVPIGRVNAANSQNVYDYLQKVKAFESQNKAAPWRKNILHLSGGHTDVERKTYREYIESFEKVVSPIGGNVVTISKQTNALKEDFPIDKILNKGVALITLYGHSSLNSTDIELGFANDQKRNYKNDSLFPAVIMNGCALGNSFYSPATISNNWILTPNKGAILFLAHTHNGVSSSLKHYTDSLYEVLADSSFTNQPFGTIQQEAIRRNMLKYPTLSDGITAQQMNLQGDPAIRLFPATLPDYAWKPDLLKFYNPHGKILAAKTDSIKVKIGLVNFGKYRTENLKITISRVRDSVTIETYQLIKPSPVYFDTISFTVPNKYVKPGKEKWILTIDPTNEITEENKSNNLFSTELTLPDIAVSDTLEIISAYVSPNPSGQYFKFNIEFRGTEPPKKWSIAVFDKMGRTIEKREPIPHLGKNEFIWQPKGISAGAYIYRMNIEAKNISLTPEAKKGMSGNLIWMY
;
A
#
# COMPACT_ATOMS: atom_id res chain seq x y z
N MET A 1 -68.10 10.83 -42.91
CA MET A 1 -67.21 11.86 -42.34
C MET A 1 -67.07 11.54 -40.85
N GLU A 2 -66.23 10.61 -40.41
CA GLU A 2 -64.84 10.36 -40.84
C GLU A 2 -64.01 11.64 -40.70
N LYS A 3 -63.30 11.80 -39.57
CA LYS A 3 -61.82 11.79 -39.52
C LYS A 3 -61.24 12.45 -38.26
N LEU A 4 -60.17 11.81 -37.78
CA LEU A 4 -58.96 12.39 -37.19
C LEU A 4 -59.04 12.96 -35.76
N TYR A 5 -58.99 12.06 -34.77
CA TYR A 5 -58.04 12.27 -33.66
C TYR A 5 -57.13 11.04 -33.58
N SER A 6 -55.86 11.34 -33.78
CA SER A 6 -54.78 10.48 -34.26
C SER A 6 -54.28 9.50 -33.21
N HIS A 7 -53.92 8.31 -33.70
CA HIS A 7 -53.12 7.26 -33.08
C HIS A 7 -51.73 7.71 -32.54
N ASP A 8 -51.40 9.00 -32.58
CA ASP A 8 -50.07 9.52 -32.25
C ASP A 8 -49.89 9.86 -30.77
N SER A 9 -50.95 10.24 -30.06
CA SER A 9 -50.87 10.60 -28.63
C SER A 9 -50.61 9.38 -27.73
N LEU A 10 -51.09 8.20 -28.13
CA LEU A 10 -50.84 6.95 -27.40
C LEU A 10 -49.45 6.37 -27.71
N LYS A 11 -48.89 6.66 -28.88
CA LYS A 11 -47.51 6.28 -29.25
C LYS A 11 -46.47 7.12 -28.53
N ILE A 12 -46.73 8.41 -28.27
CA ILE A 12 -45.80 9.30 -27.56
C ILE A 12 -45.69 8.93 -26.07
N VAL A 13 -46.78 8.51 -25.42
CA VAL A 13 -46.72 8.03 -24.02
C VAL A 13 -46.03 6.66 -23.92
N PHE A 14 -46.18 5.80 -24.93
CA PHE A 14 -45.44 4.51 -24.99
C PHE A 14 -43.95 4.70 -25.33
N LEU A 15 -43.58 5.72 -26.13
CA LEU A 15 -42.19 6.07 -26.44
C LEU A 15 -41.47 6.72 -25.24
N ILE A 16 -42.18 7.50 -24.42
CA ILE A 16 -41.62 8.13 -23.21
C ILE A 16 -41.47 7.09 -22.07
N LEU A 17 -42.34 6.07 -21.99
CA LEU A 17 -42.13 4.94 -21.07
C LEU A 17 -41.00 3.98 -21.50
N PHE A 18 -40.72 3.85 -22.81
CA PHE A 18 -39.57 3.08 -23.31
C PHE A 18 -38.23 3.84 -23.29
N ALA A 19 -38.24 5.17 -23.20
CA ALA A 19 -37.03 5.98 -23.05
C ALA A 19 -36.54 6.07 -21.59
N ALA A 20 -37.35 5.63 -20.62
CA ALA A 20 -37.00 5.65 -19.19
C ALA A 20 -36.46 4.31 -18.65
N THR A 21 -36.50 3.22 -19.43
CA THR A 21 -35.65 2.06 -19.15
C THR A 21 -34.29 2.32 -19.76
N GLN A 22 -33.46 3.09 -19.07
CA GLN A 22 -32.01 2.88 -19.16
C GLN A 22 -31.80 1.40 -18.83
N VAL A 23 -31.65 0.58 -19.86
CA VAL A 23 -31.11 -0.77 -19.71
C VAL A 23 -29.74 -0.52 -19.12
N LEU A 24 -29.62 -0.65 -17.79
CA LEU A 24 -28.32 -0.78 -17.15
C LEU A 24 -27.67 -1.94 -17.87
N ALA A 25 -26.71 -1.64 -18.74
CA ALA A 25 -25.93 -2.67 -19.40
C ALA A 25 -25.39 -3.56 -18.28
N GLN A 26 -25.76 -4.84 -18.29
CA GLN A 26 -25.33 -5.76 -17.25
C GLN A 26 -23.79 -5.74 -17.25
N LYS A 27 -23.20 -5.33 -16.12
CA LYS A 27 -21.75 -5.28 -15.99
C LYS A 27 -21.22 -6.70 -16.14
N ASN A 28 -20.42 -6.92 -17.17
CA ASN A 28 -19.75 -8.20 -17.39
C ASN A 28 -18.46 -8.25 -16.55
N TYR A 29 -18.26 -9.35 -15.84
CA TYR A 29 -17.10 -9.67 -15.00
C TYR A 29 -16.17 -10.71 -15.64
N GLY A 30 -16.54 -11.25 -16.81
CA GLY A 30 -15.71 -12.20 -17.56
C GLY A 30 -15.97 -13.66 -17.22
N ASN A 31 -16.93 -13.95 -16.34
CA ASN A 31 -17.33 -15.30 -15.94
C ASN A 31 -18.66 -15.76 -16.56
N GLU A 32 -19.30 -14.95 -17.41
CA GLU A 32 -20.65 -15.19 -17.94
C GLU A 32 -20.75 -16.44 -18.83
N TRP A 33 -19.63 -16.86 -19.41
CA TRP A 33 -19.53 -18.03 -20.29
C TRP A 33 -19.39 -19.36 -19.52
N ILE A 34 -19.26 -19.30 -18.20
CA ILE A 34 -18.94 -20.44 -17.35
C ILE A 34 -20.22 -21.11 -16.83
N ASN A 35 -20.29 -22.43 -16.95
CA ASN A 35 -21.26 -23.27 -16.27
C ASN A 35 -20.53 -24.13 -15.23
N THR A 36 -20.72 -23.80 -13.95
CA THR A 36 -20.01 -24.44 -12.82
C THR A 36 -20.35 -25.93 -12.63
N SER A 37 -21.40 -26.43 -13.30
CA SER A 37 -21.70 -27.87 -13.32
C SER A 37 -20.83 -28.64 -14.33
N GLN A 38 -20.16 -27.97 -15.27
CA GLN A 38 -19.35 -28.58 -16.32
C GLN A 38 -17.88 -28.72 -15.91
N THR A 39 -17.21 -29.72 -16.50
CA THR A 39 -15.75 -29.88 -16.41
C THR A 39 -15.12 -29.20 -17.62
N TYR A 40 -14.08 -28.41 -17.40
CA TYR A 40 -13.33 -27.75 -18.46
C TYR A 40 -11.92 -28.32 -18.54
N LEU A 41 -11.38 -28.39 -19.75
CA LEU A 41 -9.97 -28.63 -20.02
C LEU A 41 -9.36 -27.32 -20.53
N ARG A 42 -8.42 -26.77 -19.76
CA ARG A 42 -7.66 -25.58 -20.13
C ARG A 42 -6.50 -25.98 -21.02
N ILE A 43 -6.48 -25.44 -22.23
CA ILE A 43 -5.50 -25.71 -23.29
C ILE A 43 -4.68 -24.43 -23.51
N PRO A 44 -3.38 -24.42 -23.15
CA PRO A 44 -2.49 -23.28 -23.41
C PRO A 44 -2.08 -23.19 -24.89
N VAL A 45 -2.12 -21.97 -25.44
CA VAL A 45 -1.73 -21.64 -26.82
C VAL A 45 -0.70 -20.51 -26.81
N VAL A 46 0.51 -20.78 -27.29
CA VAL A 46 1.65 -19.83 -27.27
C VAL A 46 1.96 -19.20 -28.63
N GLU A 47 1.49 -19.82 -29.70
CA GLU A 47 1.70 -19.37 -31.07
C GLU A 47 0.35 -19.37 -31.81
N THR A 48 0.22 -18.49 -32.81
CA THR A 48 -1.00 -18.46 -33.62
C THR A 48 -0.90 -19.48 -34.75
N GLY A 49 -1.80 -20.45 -34.80
CA GLY A 49 -1.81 -21.54 -35.77
C GLY A 49 -2.98 -22.50 -35.57
N ILE A 50 -2.98 -23.62 -36.29
CA ILE A 50 -4.01 -24.65 -36.14
C ILE A 50 -3.48 -25.73 -35.21
N TYR A 51 -4.17 -26.00 -34.11
CA TYR A 51 -3.77 -26.98 -33.10
C TYR A 51 -4.55 -28.28 -33.25
N LYS A 52 -3.92 -29.40 -32.90
CA LYS A 52 -4.53 -30.73 -32.80
C LYS A 52 -4.53 -31.18 -31.34
N VAL A 53 -5.64 -31.77 -30.91
CA VAL A 53 -5.77 -32.45 -29.62
C VAL A 53 -6.32 -33.85 -29.87
N SER A 54 -5.52 -34.89 -29.59
CA SER A 54 -5.92 -36.29 -29.77
C SER A 54 -6.81 -36.78 -28.64
N SER A 55 -7.56 -37.85 -28.88
CA SER A 55 -8.31 -38.55 -27.84
C SER A 55 -7.40 -39.06 -26.70
N SER A 56 -6.18 -39.49 -27.02
CA SER A 56 -5.18 -39.90 -26.02
C SER A 56 -4.75 -38.74 -25.12
N GLU A 57 -4.50 -37.55 -25.66
CA GLU A 57 -4.16 -36.35 -24.91
C GLU A 57 -5.33 -35.91 -24.00
N LEU A 58 -6.57 -35.95 -24.51
CA LEU A 58 -7.77 -35.66 -23.72
C LEU A 58 -7.90 -36.61 -22.53
N ARG A 59 -7.76 -37.92 -22.76
CA ARG A 59 -7.84 -38.95 -21.69
C ARG A 59 -6.68 -38.83 -20.70
N GLN A 60 -5.46 -38.59 -21.18
CA GLN A 60 -4.27 -38.40 -20.33
C GLN A 60 -4.42 -37.16 -19.44
N ALA A 61 -5.02 -36.09 -19.95
CA ALA A 61 -5.33 -34.91 -19.16
C ALA A 61 -6.50 -35.11 -18.17
N GLY A 62 -7.20 -36.25 -18.22
CA GLY A 62 -8.33 -36.57 -17.36
C GLY A 62 -9.66 -35.97 -17.82
N PHE A 63 -9.78 -35.53 -19.07
CA PHE A 63 -11.02 -34.99 -19.62
C PHE A 63 -12.00 -36.14 -19.92
N PRO A 64 -13.25 -36.10 -19.42
CA PRO A 64 -14.19 -37.22 -19.52
C PRO A 64 -14.87 -37.32 -20.90
N ILE A 65 -14.06 -37.37 -21.96
CA ILE A 65 -14.47 -37.38 -23.38
C ILE A 65 -15.44 -38.53 -23.73
N ASP A 66 -15.39 -39.63 -22.98
CA ASP A 66 -16.24 -40.80 -23.21
C ASP A 66 -17.63 -40.70 -22.54
N SER A 67 -17.90 -39.64 -21.77
CA SER A 67 -19.13 -39.44 -20.99
C SER A 67 -20.23 -38.66 -21.73
N PHE A 68 -19.98 -38.15 -22.93
CA PHE A 68 -20.91 -37.32 -23.70
C PHE A 68 -20.69 -37.50 -25.21
N PRO A 69 -21.67 -37.13 -26.06
CA PRO A 69 -21.51 -37.20 -27.50
C PRO A 69 -20.49 -36.17 -28.01
N ILE A 70 -19.75 -36.49 -29.07
CA ILE A 70 -18.78 -35.56 -29.68
C ILE A 70 -19.45 -34.29 -30.24
N SER A 71 -20.76 -34.32 -30.51
CA SER A 71 -21.52 -33.16 -30.98
C SER A 71 -21.68 -32.07 -29.91
N SER A 72 -21.64 -32.42 -28.62
CA SER A 72 -21.79 -31.47 -27.51
C SER A 72 -20.49 -30.75 -27.14
N LEU A 73 -19.35 -31.09 -27.77
CA LEU A 73 -18.07 -30.44 -27.51
C LEU A 73 -18.08 -28.96 -27.94
N GLN A 74 -17.69 -28.10 -27.01
CA GLN A 74 -17.55 -26.65 -27.19
C GLN A 74 -16.16 -26.19 -26.75
N LEU A 75 -15.57 -25.25 -27.47
CA LEU A 75 -14.27 -24.66 -27.15
C LEU A 75 -14.45 -23.15 -27.00
N PHE A 76 -13.94 -22.57 -25.91
CA PHE A 76 -14.09 -21.15 -25.62
C PHE A 76 -12.73 -20.43 -25.58
N ARG A 77 -12.69 -19.22 -26.13
CA ARG A 77 -11.62 -18.25 -25.94
C ARG A 77 -12.21 -16.88 -25.61
N ARG A 78 -11.71 -16.24 -24.56
CA ARG A 78 -12.22 -14.93 -24.10
C ARG A 78 -13.76 -14.89 -23.96
N GLY A 79 -14.31 -15.97 -23.41
CA GLY A 79 -15.75 -16.16 -23.21
C GLY A 79 -16.58 -16.36 -24.48
N ARG A 80 -15.96 -16.49 -25.65
CA ARG A 80 -16.65 -16.73 -26.92
C ARG A 80 -16.35 -18.13 -27.43
N GLU A 81 -17.40 -18.84 -27.82
CA GLU A 81 -17.25 -20.15 -28.44
C GLU A 81 -16.59 -20.02 -29.82
N VAL A 82 -15.51 -20.78 -30.03
CA VAL A 82 -14.75 -20.90 -31.27
C VAL A 82 -15.07 -22.23 -31.95
N ALA A 83 -15.03 -22.23 -33.29
CA ALA A 83 -15.32 -23.42 -34.08
C ALA A 83 -14.18 -24.45 -34.01
N ILE A 84 -14.56 -25.73 -33.96
CA ILE A 84 -13.63 -26.87 -34.00
C ILE A 84 -13.96 -27.81 -35.18
N GLU A 85 -12.97 -28.50 -35.71
CA GLU A 85 -13.15 -29.63 -36.64
C GLU A 85 -12.85 -30.92 -35.89
N ILE A 86 -13.75 -31.90 -35.96
CA ILE A 86 -13.61 -33.19 -35.30
C ILE A 86 -13.40 -34.24 -36.38
N ASN A 87 -12.33 -35.01 -36.25
CA ASN A 87 -12.08 -36.17 -37.10
C ASN A 87 -12.39 -37.43 -36.27
N ASN A 88 -13.40 -38.19 -36.70
CA ASN A 88 -13.82 -39.42 -36.06
C ASN A 88 -14.34 -40.39 -37.14
N ASN A 89 -13.81 -41.61 -37.18
CA ASN A 89 -14.08 -42.56 -38.27
C ASN A 89 -15.50 -43.17 -38.20
N SER A 90 -16.15 -43.18 -37.04
CA SER A 90 -17.58 -43.50 -36.85
C SER A 90 -18.00 -43.40 -35.37
N GLY A 91 -19.30 -43.21 -35.13
CA GLY A 91 -19.91 -43.24 -33.79
C GLY A 91 -20.08 -41.89 -33.11
N GLU A 92 -20.91 -41.86 -32.07
CA GLU A 92 -21.22 -40.66 -31.28
C GLU A 92 -20.11 -40.28 -30.29
N LYS A 93 -19.12 -41.17 -30.07
CA LYS A 93 -18.00 -40.96 -29.16
C LYS A 93 -16.68 -40.88 -29.92
N LEU A 94 -15.72 -40.14 -29.36
CA LEU A 94 -14.39 -39.98 -29.96
C LEU A 94 -13.61 -41.30 -29.80
N ASN A 95 -13.27 -41.93 -30.92
CA ASN A 95 -12.53 -43.18 -30.91
C ASN A 95 -11.03 -42.98 -30.57
N GLN A 96 -10.26 -44.07 -30.46
CA GLN A 96 -8.83 -44.01 -30.06
C GLN A 96 -7.93 -43.25 -31.05
N GLU A 97 -8.29 -43.18 -32.33
CA GLU A 97 -7.54 -42.44 -33.35
C GLU A 97 -8.11 -41.03 -33.59
N GLY A 98 -9.28 -40.74 -33.00
CA GLY A 98 -10.02 -39.51 -33.16
C GLY A 98 -9.29 -38.33 -32.54
N TYR A 99 -9.50 -37.16 -33.13
CA TYR A 99 -8.90 -35.92 -32.68
C TYR A 99 -9.80 -34.73 -33.03
N LEU A 100 -9.58 -33.62 -32.34
CA LEU A 100 -10.12 -32.32 -32.71
C LEU A 100 -9.01 -31.40 -33.19
N THR A 101 -9.36 -30.45 -34.06
CA THR A 101 -8.50 -29.35 -34.47
C THR A 101 -9.21 -28.02 -34.34
N PHE A 102 -8.45 -26.96 -34.04
CA PHE A 102 -8.99 -25.61 -33.88
C PHE A 102 -7.94 -24.54 -34.22
N PHE A 103 -8.40 -23.33 -34.57
CA PHE A 103 -7.52 -22.19 -34.75
C PHE A 103 -7.21 -21.51 -33.41
N GLY A 104 -5.95 -21.66 -33.00
CA GLY A 104 -5.36 -21.05 -31.81
C GLY A 104 -4.74 -19.71 -32.16
N GLU A 105 -5.05 -18.67 -31.39
CA GLU A 105 -4.34 -17.39 -31.41
C GLU A 105 -3.59 -17.22 -30.10
N LYS A 106 -2.30 -16.86 -30.19
CA LYS A 106 -1.51 -16.52 -29.00
C LYS A 106 -2.13 -15.35 -28.24
N ASN A 107 -1.73 -15.16 -26.99
CA ASN A 107 -2.17 -14.00 -26.24
C ASN A 107 -1.59 -12.73 -26.87
N ASN A 108 -2.48 -11.76 -27.08
CA ASN A 108 -2.12 -10.41 -27.46
C ASN A 108 -2.50 -9.50 -26.29
N GLY A 109 -1.80 -8.38 -26.12
CA GLY A 109 -2.05 -7.42 -25.04
C GLY A 109 -3.40 -6.70 -25.14
N ALA A 110 -4.39 -7.22 -25.87
CA ALA A 110 -5.66 -6.54 -26.07
C ALA A 110 -6.46 -6.38 -24.76
N LEU A 111 -6.45 -7.36 -23.86
CA LEU A 111 -7.11 -7.22 -22.55
C LEU A 111 -6.39 -6.21 -21.65
N ASP A 112 -5.08 -6.04 -21.81
CA ASP A 112 -4.27 -5.09 -21.03
C ASP A 112 -4.73 -3.63 -21.27
N SER A 113 -5.32 -3.32 -22.43
CA SER A 113 -5.85 -1.98 -22.73
C SER A 113 -6.93 -1.51 -21.75
N SER A 114 -7.65 -2.43 -21.10
CA SER A 114 -8.64 -2.09 -20.06
C SER A 114 -8.02 -1.57 -18.76
N LEU A 115 -6.70 -1.72 -18.59
CA LEU A 115 -5.95 -1.23 -17.44
C LEU A 115 -5.50 0.23 -17.60
N TYR A 116 -5.62 0.80 -18.80
CA TYR A 116 -5.22 2.16 -19.09
C TYR A 116 -6.33 3.15 -18.73
N VAL A 117 -5.96 4.38 -18.38
CA VAL A 117 -6.93 5.47 -18.14
C VAL A 117 -7.85 5.70 -19.35
N ASN A 118 -7.31 5.45 -20.55
CA ASN A 118 -8.02 5.37 -21.80
C ASN A 118 -7.46 4.16 -22.57
N PRO A 119 -8.28 3.19 -23.03
CA PRO A 119 -7.79 2.05 -23.81
C PRO A 119 -6.99 2.39 -25.07
N GLU A 120 -7.20 3.58 -25.64
CA GLU A 120 -6.45 4.08 -26.81
C GLU A 120 -5.10 4.72 -26.42
N ALA A 121 -4.81 4.88 -25.14
CA ALA A 121 -3.52 5.37 -24.64
C ALA A 121 -2.41 4.31 -24.73
N MET A 122 -2.78 3.02 -24.76
CA MET A 122 -1.84 1.91 -24.92
C MET A 122 -1.21 1.96 -26.31
N PRO A 123 0.13 2.08 -26.44
CA PRO A 123 0.79 2.26 -27.74
C PRO A 123 0.47 1.16 -28.75
N HIS A 124 0.38 -0.10 -28.34
CA HIS A 124 -0.05 -1.20 -29.20
C HIS A 124 -0.60 -2.38 -28.40
N LYS A 125 -1.34 -3.27 -29.07
CA LYS A 125 -1.92 -4.49 -28.46
C LYS A 125 -1.18 -5.77 -28.85
N TYR A 126 0.00 -5.68 -29.49
CA TYR A 126 0.70 -6.84 -30.07
C TYR A 126 1.54 -7.67 -29.09
N TYR A 127 1.83 -7.12 -27.91
CA TYR A 127 2.64 -7.77 -26.88
C TYR A 127 2.01 -7.51 -25.51
N SER A 128 1.72 -8.58 -24.76
CA SER A 128 1.08 -8.47 -23.45
C SER A 128 2.07 -8.11 -22.36
N LEU A 129 1.60 -7.35 -21.37
CA LEU A 129 2.33 -7.02 -20.15
C LEU A 129 2.67 -8.25 -19.30
N TYR A 130 1.87 -9.33 -19.39
CA TYR A 130 1.95 -10.46 -18.45
C TYR A 130 2.36 -11.79 -19.08
N SER A 131 1.87 -12.14 -20.27
CA SER A 131 2.12 -13.46 -20.89
C SER A 131 1.76 -13.52 -22.37
N ASP A 132 2.53 -14.27 -23.17
CA ASP A 132 2.17 -14.61 -24.57
C ASP A 132 1.20 -15.81 -24.67
N THR A 133 0.97 -16.53 -23.57
CA THR A 133 0.14 -17.73 -23.55
C THR A 133 -1.34 -17.38 -23.42
N ALA A 134 -2.13 -17.70 -24.44
CA ALA A 134 -3.58 -17.66 -24.39
C ALA A 134 -4.15 -18.95 -23.78
N SER A 135 -5.36 -18.85 -23.23
CA SER A 135 -6.09 -19.98 -22.68
C SER A 135 -7.34 -20.27 -23.50
N TYR A 136 -7.48 -21.54 -23.88
CA TYR A 136 -8.69 -22.08 -24.49
C TYR A 136 -9.32 -23.08 -23.53
N PHE A 137 -10.64 -23.08 -23.42
CA PHE A 137 -11.36 -23.96 -22.50
C PHE A 137 -12.28 -24.89 -23.27
N LEU A 138 -11.92 -26.16 -23.34
CA LEU A 138 -12.74 -27.22 -23.94
C LEU A 138 -13.70 -27.76 -22.89
N THR A 139 -14.97 -27.90 -23.24
CA THR A 139 -15.98 -28.54 -22.39
C THR A 139 -17.00 -29.29 -23.23
N SER A 140 -17.93 -29.96 -22.55
CA SER A 140 -19.11 -30.56 -23.18
C SER A 140 -20.38 -29.96 -22.60
N ASN A 141 -21.26 -29.54 -23.49
CA ASN A 141 -22.57 -29.05 -23.11
C ASN A 141 -23.44 -30.20 -22.58
N LYS A 142 -23.89 -30.10 -21.33
CA LYS A 142 -24.75 -31.13 -20.71
C LYS A 142 -26.15 -31.23 -21.30
N ASN A 143 -26.64 -30.20 -21.98
CA ASN A 143 -27.94 -30.21 -22.64
C ASN A 143 -27.85 -30.72 -24.08
N ASN A 144 -26.72 -31.33 -24.47
CA ASN A 144 -26.43 -31.81 -25.83
C ASN A 144 -26.63 -30.75 -26.93
N ILE A 145 -26.47 -29.47 -26.57
CA ILE A 145 -26.45 -28.39 -27.56
C ILE A 145 -25.22 -28.59 -28.44
N GLN A 146 -25.44 -28.60 -29.75
CA GLN A 146 -24.36 -28.76 -30.73
C GLN A 146 -23.37 -27.59 -30.60
N GLY A 147 -22.10 -27.92 -30.36
CA GLY A 147 -21.05 -26.92 -30.36
C GLY A 147 -20.70 -26.44 -31.77
N LYS A 148 -20.05 -25.28 -31.86
CA LYS A 148 -19.65 -24.71 -33.16
C LYS A 148 -18.68 -25.64 -33.90
N ARG A 149 -18.91 -25.80 -35.20
CA ARG A 149 -18.06 -26.58 -36.10
C ARG A 149 -17.52 -25.69 -37.20
N ILE A 150 -16.31 -26.01 -37.68
CA ILE A 150 -15.74 -25.32 -38.84
C ILE A 150 -16.58 -25.69 -40.06
N GLU A 151 -17.12 -24.70 -40.74
CA GLU A 151 -17.89 -24.89 -41.96
C GLU A 151 -16.95 -25.24 -43.13
N ILE A 152 -17.38 -26.10 -44.03
CA ILE A 152 -16.67 -26.39 -45.28
C ILE A 152 -17.33 -25.55 -46.37
N SER A 153 -16.55 -24.69 -47.03
CA SER A 153 -17.02 -23.92 -48.17
C SER A 153 -16.70 -24.65 -49.47
N ASP A 154 -17.70 -25.34 -50.03
CA ASP A 154 -17.67 -25.86 -51.39
C ASP A 154 -18.13 -24.79 -52.36
N SER A 155 -17.24 -23.86 -52.67
CA SER A 155 -17.51 -22.85 -53.69
C SER A 155 -17.07 -23.34 -55.08
N LYS A 156 -17.90 -23.11 -56.11
CA LYS A 156 -17.48 -23.32 -57.51
C LYS A 156 -16.31 -22.39 -57.86
N SER A 157 -15.35 -22.91 -58.63
CA SER A 157 -14.19 -22.18 -59.14
C SER A 157 -14.60 -20.93 -59.92
N SER A 158 -13.97 -19.79 -59.63
CA SER A 158 -14.09 -18.58 -60.46
C SER A 158 -13.05 -18.55 -61.58
N GLU A 159 -13.40 -17.92 -62.70
CA GLU A 159 -12.56 -17.74 -63.89
C GLU A 159 -11.34 -16.81 -63.67
N THR A 160 -11.33 -15.98 -62.62
CA THR A 160 -10.22 -15.05 -62.35
C THR A 160 -9.26 -15.59 -61.29
N VAL A 161 -8.02 -15.90 -61.72
CA VAL A 161 -6.94 -16.38 -60.85
C VAL A 161 -6.05 -15.22 -60.37
N VAL A 162 -5.82 -15.15 -59.07
CA VAL A 162 -4.85 -14.26 -58.42
C VAL A 162 -3.58 -15.06 -58.13
N ASN A 163 -2.42 -14.50 -58.51
CA ASN A 163 -1.10 -15.14 -58.36
C ASN A 163 -0.18 -14.46 -57.34
N TYR A 164 -0.67 -13.43 -56.63
CA TYR A 164 0.05 -12.73 -55.57
C TYR A 164 -0.87 -12.40 -54.40
N HIS A 165 -0.29 -12.24 -53.23
CA HIS A 165 -0.97 -11.73 -52.04
C HIS A 165 -0.18 -10.55 -51.48
N LEU A 166 -0.72 -9.87 -50.48
CA LEU A 166 0.04 -8.94 -49.66
C LEU A 166 0.66 -9.75 -48.52
N ASN A 167 1.98 -9.79 -48.43
CA ASN A 167 2.64 -10.37 -47.27
C ASN A 167 2.71 -9.32 -46.15
N GLU A 168 2.50 -9.74 -44.91
CA GLU A 168 2.61 -8.87 -43.74
C GLU A 168 3.74 -9.36 -42.83
N VAL A 169 4.76 -8.51 -42.62
CA VAL A 169 5.84 -8.77 -41.66
C VAL A 169 5.75 -7.73 -40.54
N LEU A 170 5.44 -8.19 -39.32
CA LEU A 170 5.36 -7.32 -38.14
C LEU A 170 6.62 -7.49 -37.28
N GLN A 171 7.33 -6.38 -37.05
CA GLN A 171 8.44 -6.29 -36.09
C GLN A 171 7.98 -5.40 -34.93
N VAL A 172 7.77 -6.01 -33.77
CA VAL A 172 7.37 -5.31 -32.52
C VAL A 172 8.61 -5.06 -31.68
N ASN A 173 8.81 -3.82 -31.24
CA ASN A 173 9.91 -3.47 -30.36
C ASN A 173 9.46 -3.52 -28.90
N THR A 174 10.19 -4.29 -28.09
CA THR A 174 9.88 -4.49 -26.67
C THR A 174 11.15 -4.33 -25.81
N SER A 175 12.12 -3.53 -26.27
CA SER A 175 13.40 -3.33 -25.58
C SER A 175 13.25 -2.47 -24.33
N ASP A 176 12.31 -1.53 -24.37
CA ASP A 176 12.14 -0.49 -23.37
C ASP A 176 10.69 -0.45 -22.88
N TYR A 177 10.53 0.02 -21.64
CA TYR A 177 9.24 0.26 -21.01
C TYR A 177 9.24 1.65 -20.33
N PRO A 178 8.86 2.73 -21.03
CA PRO A 178 8.64 4.04 -20.41
C PRO A 178 7.40 4.03 -19.52
N ALA A 179 7.41 4.92 -18.53
CA ALA A 179 6.29 5.19 -17.63
C ALA A 179 5.16 6.03 -18.25
N GLY A 180 5.31 6.47 -19.51
CA GLY A 180 4.39 7.43 -20.12
C GLY A 180 4.41 8.79 -19.43
N ASN A 181 3.24 9.42 -19.31
CA ASN A 181 3.07 10.73 -18.71
C ASN A 181 3.62 10.82 -17.28
N LEU A 182 4.43 11.84 -17.04
CA LEU A 182 4.84 12.28 -15.71
C LEU A 182 4.16 13.62 -15.37
N TYR A 183 3.81 13.78 -14.10
CA TYR A 183 3.04 14.90 -13.58
C TYR A 183 3.83 15.71 -12.55
N PRO A 184 3.80 17.05 -12.61
CA PRO A 184 3.20 17.86 -13.68
C PRO A 184 3.86 17.61 -15.06
N MET A 185 3.12 17.90 -16.13
CA MET A 185 3.62 17.68 -17.50
C MET A 185 4.95 18.40 -17.72
N GLY A 186 5.96 17.68 -18.22
CA GLY A 186 7.34 18.19 -18.38
C GLY A 186 8.29 17.81 -17.26
N SER A 187 7.80 17.19 -16.19
CA SER A 187 8.64 16.56 -15.18
C SER A 187 9.35 15.30 -15.71
N ASP A 188 10.40 14.92 -15.00
CA ASP A 188 11.13 13.67 -15.16
C ASP A 188 10.94 12.74 -13.94
N TYR A 189 11.67 11.62 -13.90
CA TYR A 189 11.59 10.66 -12.79
C TYR A 189 12.10 11.22 -11.45
N GLU A 190 12.83 12.33 -11.44
CA GLU A 190 13.35 12.96 -10.21
C GLU A 190 12.36 13.98 -9.65
N THR A 191 11.67 14.70 -10.54
CA THR A 191 10.84 15.87 -10.21
C THR A 191 9.34 15.62 -10.33
N GLY A 192 8.93 14.52 -10.97
CA GLY A 192 7.54 14.19 -11.26
C GLY A 192 7.01 12.96 -10.52
N THR A 193 5.71 12.74 -10.68
CA THR A 193 5.00 11.54 -10.25
C THR A 193 4.21 10.93 -11.40
N ALA A 194 3.95 9.62 -11.34
CA ALA A 194 3.21 8.88 -12.36
C ALA A 194 1.88 8.39 -11.78
N LEU A 195 0.87 8.16 -12.62
CA LEU A 195 -0.32 7.42 -12.21
C LEU A 195 0.05 5.94 -12.01
N THR A 196 -0.62 5.22 -11.12
CA THR A 196 -0.48 3.76 -11.09
C THR A 196 -1.28 3.09 -12.21
N THR A 197 -2.44 3.69 -12.55
CA THR A 197 -3.19 3.27 -13.75
C THR A 197 -2.40 3.67 -14.99
N TYR A 198 -2.25 2.74 -15.94
CA TYR A 198 -1.42 2.97 -17.12
C TYR A 198 -1.90 4.17 -17.95
N ASP A 199 -0.97 4.99 -18.46
CA ASP A 199 -1.29 6.25 -19.13
C ASP A 199 -0.69 6.37 -20.56
N TYR A 200 -0.92 7.51 -21.23
CA TYR A 200 -0.41 7.78 -22.57
C TYR A 200 1.09 7.58 -22.66
N GLY A 201 1.50 6.79 -23.66
CA GLY A 201 2.89 6.50 -23.95
C GLY A 201 3.55 5.49 -23.02
N GLU A 202 2.83 4.99 -22.02
CA GLU A 202 3.29 3.89 -21.18
C GLU A 202 3.09 2.55 -21.89
N GLY A 203 4.06 1.64 -21.80
CA GLY A 203 3.99 0.33 -22.44
C GLY A 203 5.23 -0.03 -23.27
N TRP A 204 5.29 -1.28 -23.72
CA TRP A 204 6.43 -1.78 -24.49
C TRP A 204 6.68 -1.00 -25.78
N THR A 205 7.93 -0.59 -25.99
CA THR A 205 8.38 0.10 -27.19
C THR A 205 9.88 -0.12 -27.44
N GLY A 206 10.42 0.52 -28.47
CA GLY A 206 11.85 0.53 -28.76
C GLY A 206 12.64 1.54 -27.91
N LYS A 207 13.96 1.48 -28.04
CA LYS A 207 14.88 2.46 -27.45
C LYS A 207 14.49 3.90 -27.78
N ALA A 208 14.78 4.81 -26.87
CA ALA A 208 14.58 6.24 -27.09
C ALA A 208 15.55 6.78 -28.16
N LEU A 209 15.00 7.39 -29.21
CA LEU A 209 15.70 8.09 -30.27
C LEU A 209 15.73 9.57 -29.93
N LYS A 210 16.93 10.14 -29.77
CA LYS A 210 17.11 11.58 -29.53
C LYS A 210 17.21 12.34 -30.86
N ASN A 211 17.18 13.67 -30.79
CA ASN A 211 17.39 14.54 -31.95
C ASN A 211 18.61 14.11 -32.79
N GLU A 212 18.43 14.08 -34.11
CA GLU A 212 19.42 13.70 -35.13
C GLU A 212 19.92 12.26 -35.06
N GLN A 213 19.35 11.42 -34.17
CA GLN A 213 19.67 10.00 -34.13
C GLN A 213 18.80 9.21 -35.11
N TRP A 214 19.48 8.51 -36.02
CA TRP A 214 18.85 7.63 -37.00
C TRP A 214 18.57 6.26 -36.39
N GLU A 215 17.34 5.77 -36.58
CA GLU A 215 17.01 4.36 -36.42
C GLU A 215 16.55 3.76 -37.73
N THR A 216 17.23 2.71 -38.18
CA THR A 216 16.93 2.05 -39.46
C THR A 216 16.34 0.67 -39.24
N PHE A 217 15.15 0.45 -39.78
CA PHE A 217 14.50 -0.85 -39.89
C PHE A 217 14.74 -1.43 -41.28
N LYS A 218 15.07 -2.72 -41.34
CA LYS A 218 15.42 -3.42 -42.59
C LYS A 218 14.53 -4.64 -42.79
N LEU A 219 14.17 -4.89 -44.04
CA LEU A 219 13.48 -6.09 -44.48
C LEU A 219 14.09 -6.60 -45.80
N THR A 220 14.41 -7.89 -45.86
CA THR A 220 14.66 -8.57 -47.13
C THR A 220 13.34 -9.18 -47.58
N THR A 221 12.82 -8.74 -48.72
CA THR A 221 11.57 -9.27 -49.25
C THR A 221 11.74 -10.67 -49.81
N GLU A 222 10.81 -11.56 -49.50
CA GLU A 222 10.77 -12.91 -50.06
C GLU A 222 9.80 -12.93 -51.24
N ASN A 223 10.22 -13.39 -52.42
CA ASN A 223 9.38 -13.55 -53.61
C ASN A 223 8.50 -12.33 -53.96
N ALA A 224 9.02 -11.11 -53.77
CA ALA A 224 8.26 -9.89 -54.07
C ALA A 224 7.87 -9.79 -55.56
N VAL A 225 6.71 -9.21 -55.82
CA VAL A 225 6.20 -8.95 -57.18
C VAL A 225 6.64 -7.56 -57.62
N ALA A 226 7.77 -7.49 -58.33
CA ALA A 226 8.43 -6.22 -58.69
C ALA A 226 7.53 -5.24 -59.45
N ASP A 227 6.71 -5.71 -60.40
CA ASP A 227 5.79 -4.86 -61.21
C ASP A 227 4.56 -4.39 -60.42
N LYS A 228 4.35 -4.90 -59.20
CA LYS A 228 3.30 -4.47 -58.29
C LYS A 228 3.85 -3.75 -57.06
N PHE A 229 5.16 -3.51 -57.00
CA PHE A 229 5.82 -3.04 -55.80
C PHE A 229 5.26 -1.73 -55.25
N ASP A 230 4.69 -0.85 -56.08
CA ASP A 230 4.04 0.40 -55.66
C ASP A 230 2.78 0.19 -54.78
N GLN A 231 2.32 -1.05 -54.60
CA GLN A 231 1.31 -1.40 -53.61
C GLN A 231 1.90 -1.62 -52.20
N THR A 232 3.22 -1.59 -52.07
CA THR A 232 3.93 -1.79 -50.80
C THR A 232 3.66 -0.64 -49.86
N LYS A 233 3.35 -0.98 -48.61
CA LYS A 233 3.13 -0.03 -47.53
C LYS A 233 3.94 -0.41 -46.30
N VAL A 234 4.33 0.59 -45.54
CA VAL A 234 4.94 0.45 -44.22
C VAL A 234 4.04 1.17 -43.23
N GLU A 235 3.51 0.45 -42.24
CA GLU A 235 2.82 1.04 -41.10
C GLU A 235 3.80 1.11 -39.92
N LEU A 236 3.91 2.28 -39.31
CA LEU A 236 4.77 2.57 -38.17
C LEU A 236 3.92 3.11 -37.03
N LEU A 237 4.25 2.72 -35.80
CA LEU A 237 3.76 3.43 -34.62
C LEU A 237 4.92 4.04 -33.87
N ILE A 238 4.86 5.35 -33.70
CA ILE A 238 5.88 6.15 -33.01
C ILE A 238 5.23 6.76 -31.78
N VAL A 239 5.93 6.72 -30.64
CA VAL A 239 5.47 7.26 -29.36
C VAL A 239 6.44 8.31 -28.86
N GLY A 240 5.93 9.44 -28.36
CA GLY A 240 6.77 10.45 -27.71
C GLY A 240 7.27 9.99 -26.33
N ARG A 241 8.48 10.41 -25.94
CA ARG A 241 9.16 9.95 -24.70
C ARG A 241 9.31 11.02 -23.64
N ASN A 242 8.91 12.26 -23.95
CA ASN A 242 8.95 13.40 -23.04
C ASN A 242 7.87 14.41 -23.44
N ALA A 243 7.54 15.33 -22.54
CA ALA A 243 6.62 16.42 -22.84
C ALA A 243 7.17 17.35 -23.93
N GLY A 244 6.26 18.00 -24.66
CA GLY A 244 6.58 18.94 -25.73
C GLY A 244 6.27 18.40 -27.12
N ASN A 245 6.68 19.15 -28.14
CA ASN A 245 6.46 18.81 -29.54
C ASN A 245 7.60 17.93 -30.06
N HIS A 246 7.27 16.88 -30.82
CA HIS A 246 8.22 15.98 -31.49
C HIS A 246 8.03 16.05 -33.00
N GLN A 247 9.03 16.54 -33.74
CA GLN A 247 9.07 16.54 -35.19
C GLN A 247 9.97 15.42 -35.68
N ILE A 248 9.45 14.60 -36.59
CA ILE A 248 10.11 13.38 -37.02
C ILE A 248 10.09 13.34 -38.55
N GLU A 249 11.22 13.02 -39.16
CA GLU A 249 11.27 12.67 -40.57
C GLU A 249 11.46 11.17 -40.77
N ILE A 250 10.83 10.64 -41.80
CA ILE A 250 10.92 9.24 -42.20
C ILE A 250 11.48 9.18 -43.61
N TRP A 251 12.53 8.39 -43.80
CA TRP A 251 13.34 8.34 -45.01
C TRP A 251 13.43 6.91 -45.54
N ALA A 252 13.51 6.77 -46.87
CA ALA A 252 13.99 5.53 -47.47
C ALA A 252 15.52 5.43 -47.31
N GLY A 253 16.04 4.21 -47.16
CA GLY A 253 17.47 3.97 -46.97
C GLY A 253 17.95 4.11 -45.52
N ASP A 254 19.26 4.29 -45.34
CA ASP A 254 19.90 4.47 -44.03
C ASP A 254 20.72 5.76 -43.96
N SER A 255 21.31 6.08 -42.79
CA SER A 255 22.09 7.31 -42.58
C SER A 255 23.25 7.54 -43.58
N LYS A 256 23.73 6.50 -44.27
CA LYS A 256 24.83 6.56 -45.24
C LYS A 256 24.34 6.44 -46.68
N THR A 257 23.23 5.76 -46.90
CA THR A 257 22.60 5.55 -48.21
C THR A 257 21.18 6.12 -48.20
N THR A 258 21.04 7.36 -47.72
CA THR A 258 19.74 8.03 -47.65
C THR A 258 19.13 8.11 -49.05
N GLY A 259 18.00 7.43 -49.22
CA GLY A 259 17.09 7.63 -50.34
C GLY A 259 16.30 8.93 -50.17
N GLY A 260 15.13 9.00 -50.78
CA GLY A 260 14.24 10.15 -50.64
C GLY A 260 13.59 10.26 -49.25
N LYS A 261 13.29 11.49 -48.82
CA LYS A 261 12.39 11.72 -47.68
C LYS A 261 10.99 11.26 -48.05
N LEU A 262 10.40 10.41 -47.23
CA LEU A 262 9.06 9.86 -47.46
C LEU A 262 7.99 10.77 -46.86
N ILE A 263 8.15 11.18 -45.60
CA ILE A 263 7.20 12.06 -44.90
C ILE A 263 7.86 12.76 -43.70
N SER A 264 7.28 13.89 -43.28
CA SER A 264 7.53 14.53 -41.99
C SER A 264 6.25 14.46 -41.14
N VAL A 265 6.38 14.07 -39.88
CA VAL A 265 5.25 13.89 -38.96
C VAL A 265 5.52 14.59 -37.63
N GLU A 266 4.45 14.84 -36.87
CA GLU A 266 4.51 15.53 -35.59
C GLU A 266 3.74 14.75 -34.51
N LEU A 267 4.29 14.68 -33.29
CA LEU A 267 3.64 14.12 -32.11
C LEU A 267 3.72 15.12 -30.95
N GLN A 268 2.75 15.04 -30.04
CA GLN A 268 2.71 15.89 -28.84
C GLN A 268 2.84 15.04 -27.58
N ASN A 269 3.68 15.49 -26.65
CA ASN A 269 3.95 14.87 -25.36
C ASN A 269 4.28 13.38 -25.50
N TYR A 270 3.59 12.53 -24.73
CA TYR A 270 3.78 11.07 -24.70
C TYR A 270 2.81 10.33 -25.64
N ASN A 271 2.10 11.05 -26.53
CA ASN A 271 1.13 10.41 -27.41
C ASN A 271 1.80 9.47 -28.42
N ALA A 272 1.07 8.42 -28.78
CA ALA A 272 1.40 7.55 -29.89
C ALA A 272 0.70 8.02 -31.17
N GLY A 273 1.43 8.01 -32.28
CA GLY A 273 0.88 8.23 -33.61
C GLY A 273 1.19 7.08 -34.54
N LYS A 274 0.19 6.69 -35.33
CA LYS A 274 0.30 5.65 -36.33
C LYS A 274 0.39 6.27 -37.73
N PHE A 275 1.40 5.88 -38.48
CA PHE A 275 1.71 6.45 -39.79
C PHE A 275 1.80 5.34 -40.83
N THR A 276 1.23 5.57 -42.01
CA THR A 276 1.29 4.64 -43.14
C THR A 276 1.97 5.31 -44.31
N ILE A 277 3.02 4.67 -44.81
CA ILE A 277 3.88 5.17 -45.89
C ILE A 277 3.75 4.21 -47.08
N SER A 278 3.65 4.75 -48.29
CA SER A 278 3.71 3.98 -49.53
C SER A 278 5.15 3.97 -50.05
N LEU A 279 5.62 2.80 -50.50
CA LEU A 279 6.93 2.67 -51.13
C LEU A 279 6.79 2.50 -52.64
N SER A 280 7.80 2.94 -53.37
CA SER A 280 7.93 2.84 -54.81
C SER A 280 9.05 1.89 -55.21
N ARG A 281 9.13 1.52 -56.49
CA ARG A 281 10.24 0.69 -57.00
C ARG A 281 11.64 1.27 -56.72
N LEU A 282 11.78 2.58 -56.50
CA LEU A 282 13.06 3.22 -56.18
C LEU A 282 13.53 2.95 -54.74
N ASP A 283 12.63 2.50 -53.86
CA ASP A 283 12.91 2.31 -52.43
C ASP A 283 13.38 0.87 -52.09
N ILE A 284 13.47 0.00 -53.09
CA ILE A 284 13.93 -1.38 -52.97
C ILE A 284 15.17 -1.61 -53.82
N SER A 285 16.20 -2.22 -53.24
CA SER A 285 17.41 -2.61 -53.97
C SER A 285 17.17 -3.81 -54.89
N ASP A 286 18.07 -4.03 -55.84
CA ASP A 286 17.97 -5.16 -56.76
C ASP A 286 18.02 -6.54 -56.06
N ASP A 287 18.67 -6.62 -54.90
CA ASP A 287 18.69 -7.81 -54.04
C ASP A 287 17.46 -7.91 -53.11
N GLY A 288 16.43 -7.09 -53.33
CA GLY A 288 15.13 -7.18 -52.66
C GLY A 288 15.10 -6.61 -51.25
N LYS A 289 16.11 -5.84 -50.84
CA LYS A 289 16.19 -5.23 -49.51
C LYS A 289 15.52 -3.87 -49.48
N ILE A 290 14.80 -3.62 -48.41
CA ILE A 290 14.16 -2.35 -48.09
C ILE A 290 14.75 -1.87 -46.78
N SER A 291 15.01 -0.56 -46.67
CA SER A 291 15.40 0.09 -45.43
C SER A 291 14.58 1.34 -45.23
N ILE A 292 14.06 1.53 -44.01
CA ILE A 292 13.33 2.73 -43.61
C ILE A 292 13.99 3.29 -42.37
N SER A 293 14.29 4.57 -42.40
CA SER A 293 14.91 5.27 -41.28
C SER A 293 14.01 6.33 -40.68
N ILE A 294 14.04 6.42 -39.35
CA ILE A 294 13.30 7.40 -38.56
C ILE A 294 14.34 8.30 -37.89
N ILE A 295 14.14 9.62 -37.97
CA ILE A 295 14.99 10.63 -37.33
C ILE A 295 14.14 11.72 -36.68
N PRO A 296 14.24 11.94 -35.36
CA PRO A 296 13.73 13.16 -34.72
C PRO A 296 14.58 14.36 -35.11
N ILE A 297 13.97 15.50 -35.40
CA ILE A 297 14.64 16.70 -35.90
C ILE A 297 14.29 17.95 -35.05
N ASN A 298 14.98 19.06 -35.30
CA ASN A 298 14.67 20.37 -34.70
C ASN A 298 14.69 20.40 -33.16
N ASN A 299 15.54 19.58 -32.53
CA ASN A 299 15.67 19.47 -31.07
C ASN A 299 14.35 19.14 -30.36
N SER A 300 13.47 18.40 -31.03
CA SER A 300 12.10 18.16 -30.59
C SER A 300 11.96 17.07 -29.52
N GLY A 301 12.92 16.92 -28.60
CA GLY A 301 12.90 15.83 -27.62
C GLY A 301 13.26 14.45 -28.17
N SER A 302 12.63 13.42 -27.62
CA SER A 302 12.90 12.01 -27.95
C SER A 302 11.62 11.21 -28.20
N VAL A 303 11.72 10.21 -29.07
CA VAL A 303 10.62 9.33 -29.46
C VAL A 303 11.08 7.88 -29.50
N SER A 304 10.15 6.93 -29.54
CA SER A 304 10.45 5.51 -29.76
C SER A 304 9.55 4.97 -30.86
N VAL A 305 10.06 4.03 -31.66
CA VAL A 305 9.23 3.25 -32.60
C VAL A 305 8.76 1.99 -31.88
N SER A 306 7.45 1.85 -31.66
CA SER A 306 6.90 0.69 -30.94
C SER A 306 6.72 -0.52 -31.87
N TYR A 307 6.38 -0.31 -33.14
CA TYR A 307 6.42 -1.37 -34.15
C TYR A 307 6.59 -0.80 -35.56
N ILE A 308 7.05 -1.67 -36.46
CA ILE A 308 6.99 -1.48 -37.90
C ILE A 308 6.34 -2.71 -38.55
N LYS A 309 5.38 -2.47 -39.43
CA LYS A 309 4.65 -3.50 -40.17
C LYS A 309 4.82 -3.26 -41.67
N TRP A 310 5.49 -4.20 -42.32
CA TRP A 310 5.73 -4.19 -43.75
C TRP A 310 4.62 -4.94 -44.47
N ILE A 311 4.05 -4.34 -45.50
CA ILE A 311 2.98 -4.91 -46.31
C ILE A 311 3.41 -4.84 -47.77
N TYR A 312 3.80 -5.93 -48.41
CA TYR A 312 4.30 -5.91 -49.79
C TYR A 312 3.71 -7.02 -50.66
N PRO A 313 3.53 -6.82 -51.97
CA PRO A 313 3.08 -7.88 -52.88
C PRO A 313 4.09 -9.02 -52.97
N GLN A 314 3.66 -10.22 -52.62
CA GLN A 314 4.46 -11.45 -52.65
C GLN A 314 3.78 -12.47 -53.57
N ARG A 315 4.57 -13.16 -54.41
CA ARG A 315 4.06 -14.27 -55.22
C ARG A 315 3.54 -15.37 -54.29
N ILE A 316 2.37 -15.90 -54.61
CA ILE A 316 1.80 -16.99 -53.82
C ILE A 316 2.64 -18.24 -54.06
N SER A 317 3.25 -18.75 -53.00
CA SER A 317 4.02 -19.99 -53.00
C SER A 317 3.89 -20.69 -51.67
N LEU A 318 3.79 -22.02 -51.69
CA LEU A 318 3.81 -22.84 -50.49
C LEU A 318 5.27 -23.27 -50.20
N PRO A 319 5.88 -22.84 -49.09
CA PRO A 319 7.26 -23.17 -48.76
C PRO A 319 7.44 -24.65 -48.40
N ASP A 320 8.57 -25.24 -48.80
CA ASP A 320 8.88 -26.64 -48.49
C ASP A 320 9.18 -26.83 -46.98
N ASN A 321 9.85 -25.86 -46.34
CA ASN A 321 10.35 -25.97 -44.96
C ASN A 321 9.48 -25.29 -43.87
N SER A 322 8.31 -24.75 -44.21
CA SER A 322 7.41 -24.16 -43.20
C SER A 322 6.19 -25.06 -42.97
N PRO A 323 5.80 -25.32 -41.70
CA PRO A 323 4.59 -26.07 -41.37
C PRO A 323 3.31 -25.26 -41.63
N GLN A 324 3.40 -23.93 -41.72
CA GLN A 324 2.27 -23.03 -41.97
C GLN A 324 2.61 -21.84 -42.88
N SER A 325 1.60 -21.23 -43.49
CA SER A 325 1.71 -20.02 -44.31
C SER A 325 0.46 -19.16 -44.17
N ARG A 326 0.61 -17.84 -44.34
CA ARG A 326 -0.48 -16.87 -44.25
C ARG A 326 -0.52 -16.04 -45.51
N PHE A 327 -1.72 -15.82 -46.01
CA PHE A 327 -1.94 -15.01 -47.22
C PHE A 327 -2.94 -13.91 -46.90
N TYR A 328 -2.65 -12.68 -47.31
CA TYR A 328 -3.54 -11.53 -47.10
C TYR A 328 -3.98 -10.97 -48.45
N PHE A 329 -5.29 -10.78 -48.60
CA PHE A 329 -5.93 -10.30 -49.81
C PHE A 329 -6.71 -9.03 -49.51
N LYS A 330 -6.97 -8.22 -50.55
CA LYS A 330 -7.86 -7.06 -50.40
C LYS A 330 -9.30 -7.57 -50.21
N PRO A 331 -10.13 -6.93 -49.36
CA PRO A 331 -11.50 -7.37 -49.08
C PRO A 331 -12.44 -7.38 -50.29
N GLU A 332 -12.15 -6.57 -51.32
CA GLU A 332 -12.99 -6.35 -52.51
C GLU A 332 -12.93 -7.49 -53.54
N ILE A 333 -12.60 -8.73 -53.13
CA ILE A 333 -12.36 -9.83 -54.06
C ILE A 333 -13.44 -10.93 -54.00
N PRO A 334 -14.74 -10.64 -54.24
CA PRO A 334 -15.70 -11.70 -54.55
C PRO A 334 -15.28 -12.44 -55.83
N GLY A 335 -15.47 -13.77 -55.86
CA GLY A 335 -15.28 -14.55 -57.08
C GLY A 335 -13.87 -14.50 -57.66
N LYS A 336 -12.82 -14.67 -56.86
CA LYS A 336 -11.49 -15.03 -57.38
C LYS A 336 -10.98 -16.32 -56.75
N SER A 337 -10.02 -16.92 -57.45
CA SER A 337 -9.33 -18.12 -57.01
C SER A 337 -7.82 -17.89 -56.96
N VAL A 338 -7.11 -18.75 -56.23
CA VAL A 338 -5.65 -18.75 -56.16
C VAL A 338 -5.13 -20.04 -56.79
N LEU A 339 -4.09 -19.92 -57.63
CA LEU A 339 -3.36 -21.07 -58.15
C LEU A 339 -2.28 -21.48 -57.14
N LEU A 340 -2.31 -22.72 -56.68
CA LEU A 340 -1.38 -23.26 -55.70
C LEU A 340 -0.60 -24.43 -56.30
N THR A 341 0.71 -24.26 -56.47
CA THR A 341 1.63 -25.35 -56.77
C THR A 341 2.05 -26.06 -55.48
N LYS A 342 2.22 -27.38 -55.51
CA LYS A 342 2.62 -28.19 -54.33
C LYS A 342 1.66 -28.11 -53.15
N ALA A 343 0.36 -28.05 -53.43
CA ALA A 343 -0.67 -28.03 -52.39
C ALA A 343 -0.99 -29.42 -51.82
N GLU A 344 -0.31 -30.49 -52.28
CA GLU A 344 -0.50 -31.82 -51.73
C GLU A 344 -0.19 -31.80 -50.23
N ASN A 345 -1.15 -32.26 -49.41
CA ASN A 345 -1.09 -32.28 -47.94
C ASN A 345 -1.28 -30.94 -47.21
N TRP A 346 -1.53 -29.83 -47.92
CA TRP A 346 -1.91 -28.58 -47.28
C TRP A 346 -3.41 -28.49 -47.04
N LYS A 347 -3.80 -27.94 -45.89
CA LYS A 347 -5.18 -27.54 -45.60
C LYS A 347 -5.27 -26.02 -45.54
N PHE A 348 -6.40 -25.47 -46.00
CA PHE A 348 -6.62 -24.04 -46.15
C PHE A 348 -7.88 -23.62 -45.41
N TYR A 349 -7.79 -22.51 -44.68
CA TYR A 349 -8.92 -21.93 -43.97
C TYR A 349 -8.98 -20.43 -44.22
N ASP A 350 -10.19 -19.93 -44.45
CA ASP A 350 -10.50 -18.51 -44.39
C ASP A 350 -10.48 -18.07 -42.93
N SER A 351 -9.47 -17.27 -42.58
CA SER A 351 -9.24 -16.70 -41.26
C SER A 351 -9.58 -15.21 -41.20
N SER A 352 -10.33 -14.69 -42.18
CA SER A 352 -10.78 -13.29 -42.21
C SER A 352 -11.58 -12.90 -40.96
N ASN A 353 -12.38 -13.86 -40.46
CA ASN A 353 -12.99 -13.79 -39.15
C ASN A 353 -12.59 -15.03 -38.35
N PRO A 354 -11.61 -14.93 -37.43
CA PRO A 354 -11.18 -16.06 -36.59
C PRO A 354 -12.31 -16.74 -35.81
N GLY A 355 -13.39 -16.01 -35.48
CA GLY A 355 -14.56 -16.56 -34.78
C GLY A 355 -15.53 -17.34 -35.69
N GLN A 356 -15.35 -17.27 -37.01
CA GLN A 356 -16.15 -17.92 -38.04
C GLN A 356 -15.23 -18.54 -39.12
N LEU A 357 -14.27 -19.33 -38.67
CA LEU A 357 -13.31 -19.99 -39.55
C LEU A 357 -14.04 -20.91 -40.55
N LYS A 358 -13.67 -20.85 -41.84
CA LYS A 358 -14.21 -21.73 -42.88
C LYS A 358 -13.09 -22.51 -43.55
N ARG A 359 -13.26 -23.82 -43.70
CA ARG A 359 -12.33 -24.67 -44.45
C ARG A 359 -12.59 -24.51 -45.95
N LEU A 360 -11.52 -24.29 -46.70
CA LEU A 360 -11.54 -24.14 -48.15
C LEU A 360 -10.96 -25.38 -48.82
N ILE A 361 -11.50 -25.76 -49.96
CA ILE A 361 -11.10 -26.96 -50.71
C ILE A 361 -10.33 -26.57 -51.97
N VAL A 362 -9.16 -27.18 -52.16
CA VAL A 362 -8.38 -27.07 -53.40
C VAL A 362 -8.89 -28.12 -54.39
N THR A 363 -9.24 -27.71 -55.61
CA THR A 363 -9.60 -28.62 -56.71
C THR A 363 -8.73 -28.30 -57.92
N ASN A 364 -8.04 -29.28 -58.50
CA ASN A 364 -7.15 -29.09 -59.65
C ASN A 364 -6.14 -27.92 -59.47
N SER A 365 -5.51 -27.84 -58.29
CA SER A 365 -4.59 -26.74 -57.91
C SER A 365 -5.22 -25.34 -57.78
N ILE A 366 -6.55 -25.23 -57.87
CA ILE A 366 -7.29 -23.97 -57.75
C ILE A 366 -7.99 -23.94 -56.39
N LEU A 367 -7.71 -22.90 -55.60
CA LEU A 367 -8.38 -22.61 -54.33
C LEU A 367 -9.34 -21.42 -54.52
N PRO A 368 -10.68 -21.61 -54.47
CA PRO A 368 -11.61 -20.49 -54.49
C PRO A 368 -11.54 -19.74 -53.16
N ILE A 369 -11.24 -18.43 -53.20
CA ILE A 369 -11.08 -17.60 -52.00
C ILE A 369 -12.29 -16.71 -51.72
N ASN A 370 -13.07 -16.35 -52.75
CA ASN A 370 -14.41 -15.74 -52.66
C ASN A 370 -14.61 -14.68 -51.56
N GLY A 371 -13.73 -13.68 -51.52
CA GLY A 371 -13.82 -12.57 -50.57
C GLY A 371 -13.02 -12.76 -49.28
N ALA A 372 -12.33 -13.89 -49.10
CA ALA A 372 -11.41 -14.08 -47.99
C ALA A 372 -10.27 -13.04 -48.06
N SER A 373 -10.17 -12.21 -47.02
CA SER A 373 -9.11 -11.22 -46.82
C SER A 373 -7.88 -11.82 -46.13
N GLN A 374 -8.03 -12.93 -45.41
CA GLN A 374 -6.95 -13.64 -44.75
C GLN A 374 -7.13 -15.15 -44.90
N LEU A 375 -6.07 -15.85 -45.30
CA LEU A 375 -6.01 -17.31 -45.31
C LEU A 375 -4.89 -17.79 -44.41
N ILE A 376 -5.15 -18.89 -43.71
CA ILE A 376 -4.12 -19.71 -43.10
C ILE A 376 -4.05 -21.05 -43.81
N ALA A 377 -2.83 -21.44 -44.19
CA ALA A 377 -2.50 -22.73 -44.74
C ALA A 377 -1.57 -23.49 -43.79
N PHE A 378 -1.76 -24.79 -43.62
CA PHE A 378 -0.81 -25.62 -42.87
C PHE A 378 -0.68 -27.03 -43.44
N LYS A 379 0.50 -27.64 -43.27
CA LYS A 379 0.78 -29.05 -43.59
C LYS A 379 0.39 -29.95 -42.42
N GLU A 380 0.86 -29.58 -41.24
CA GLU A 380 0.64 -30.32 -40.00
C GLU A 380 0.12 -29.38 -38.92
N PRO A 381 -0.90 -29.78 -38.15
CA PRO A 381 -1.36 -29.00 -37.02
C PRO A 381 -0.31 -29.00 -35.90
N MET A 382 -0.25 -27.90 -35.17
CA MET A 382 0.58 -27.72 -33.99
C MET A 382 0.10 -28.62 -32.84
N LYS A 383 1.05 -29.03 -31.99
CA LYS A 383 0.75 -29.74 -30.74
C LYS A 383 0.44 -28.74 -29.64
N ILE A 384 -0.46 -29.13 -28.73
CA ILE A 384 -0.73 -28.35 -27.51
C ILE A 384 0.39 -28.54 -26.49
N LEU A 385 0.60 -27.55 -25.62
CA LEU A 385 1.37 -27.77 -24.39
C LEU A 385 0.48 -28.52 -23.37
N THR A 386 1.03 -28.83 -22.20
CA THR A 386 0.32 -29.57 -21.14
C THR A 386 -1.01 -28.89 -20.78
N ALA A 387 -2.11 -29.56 -21.11
CA ALA A 387 -3.46 -29.15 -20.70
C ALA A 387 -3.78 -29.65 -19.30
N ARG A 388 -4.70 -28.97 -18.61
CA ARG A 388 -5.15 -29.36 -17.25
C ARG A 388 -6.65 -29.22 -17.10
N ILE A 389 -7.22 -30.04 -16.21
CA ILE A 389 -8.62 -29.89 -15.83
C ILE A 389 -8.80 -28.65 -14.96
N VAL A 390 -9.85 -27.90 -15.26
CA VAL A 390 -10.35 -26.79 -14.46
C VAL A 390 -11.80 -27.09 -14.11
N LYS A 391 -12.11 -26.96 -12.82
CA LYS A 391 -13.47 -27.02 -12.31
C LYS A 391 -13.79 -25.68 -11.69
N PHE A 392 -14.76 -24.98 -12.26
CA PHE A 392 -15.21 -23.70 -11.71
C PHE A 392 -16.19 -23.95 -10.58
N HIS A 393 -15.95 -23.32 -9.44
CA HIS A 393 -16.81 -23.43 -8.28
C HIS A 393 -17.82 -22.28 -8.24
N ASN A 394 -19.03 -22.56 -7.75
CA ASN A 394 -19.95 -21.48 -7.39
C ASN A 394 -19.36 -20.71 -6.22
N ILE A 395 -19.18 -19.41 -6.42
CA ILE A 395 -18.69 -18.52 -5.39
C ILE A 395 -19.85 -18.18 -4.45
N ASN A 396 -19.62 -18.32 -3.14
CA ASN A 396 -20.63 -18.01 -2.14
C ASN A 396 -20.98 -16.51 -2.17
N PRO A 397 -22.25 -16.14 -2.45
CA PRO A 397 -22.69 -14.75 -2.49
C PRO A 397 -22.77 -14.09 -1.11
N GLU A 398 -22.42 -14.76 -0.01
CA GLU A 398 -22.35 -14.15 1.32
C GLU A 398 -20.91 -13.83 1.76
N THR A 399 -19.92 -14.01 0.87
CA THR A 399 -18.51 -13.73 1.16
C THR A 399 -18.29 -12.26 1.54
N ASP A 400 -17.81 -12.00 2.76
CA ASP A 400 -17.48 -10.63 3.19
C ASP A 400 -15.97 -10.40 3.43
N TYR A 401 -15.15 -11.45 3.35
CA TYR A 401 -13.69 -11.38 3.44
C TYR A 401 -13.02 -12.26 2.38
N LEU A 402 -12.41 -11.66 1.38
CA LEU A 402 -11.72 -12.38 0.30
C LEU A 402 -10.22 -12.48 0.60
N ILE A 403 -9.68 -13.69 0.57
CA ILE A 403 -8.25 -13.95 0.54
C ILE A 403 -7.85 -14.36 -0.87
N ILE A 404 -7.00 -13.56 -1.51
CA ILE A 404 -6.37 -13.94 -2.77
C ILE A 404 -4.97 -14.46 -2.46
N SER A 405 -4.66 -15.67 -2.89
CA SER A 405 -3.42 -16.36 -2.56
C SER A 405 -2.76 -16.99 -3.79
N HIS A 406 -1.70 -17.75 -3.57
CA HIS A 406 -1.01 -18.54 -4.59
C HIS A 406 -0.56 -19.89 -4.01
N PRO A 407 -0.58 -20.99 -4.77
CA PRO A 407 -0.22 -22.32 -4.25
C PRO A 407 1.16 -22.39 -3.56
N LEU A 408 2.13 -21.58 -4.02
CA LEU A 408 3.48 -21.58 -3.44
C LEU A 408 3.56 -21.11 -1.97
N VAL A 409 2.59 -20.32 -1.49
CA VAL A 409 2.54 -19.86 -0.10
C VAL A 409 1.57 -20.68 0.78
N ARG A 410 1.05 -21.77 0.22
CA ARG A 410 0.14 -22.73 0.88
C ARG A 410 0.82 -24.05 1.25
N ASN A 411 2.08 -24.21 0.87
CA ASN A 411 2.85 -25.41 1.20
C ASN A 411 2.97 -25.59 2.73
N PRO A 412 2.99 -26.84 3.24
CA PRO A 412 3.18 -27.10 4.67
C PRO A 412 4.46 -26.49 5.21
N VAL A 413 4.36 -25.96 6.44
CA VAL A 413 5.49 -25.57 7.30
C VAL A 413 5.43 -26.39 8.58
N LYS A 414 6.45 -26.25 9.45
CA LYS A 414 6.57 -27.11 10.64
C LYS A 414 5.35 -27.07 11.55
N GLU A 415 4.74 -25.89 11.72
CA GLU A 415 3.61 -25.67 12.62
C GLU A 415 2.23 -25.59 11.91
N SER A 416 2.17 -25.71 10.58
CA SER A 416 0.93 -25.54 9.80
C SER A 416 0.93 -26.35 8.50
N LYS A 417 -0.20 -26.96 8.16
CA LYS A 417 -0.36 -27.70 6.90
C LYS A 417 -0.61 -26.79 5.70
N ASP A 418 -1.30 -25.68 5.92
CA ASP A 418 -1.57 -24.64 4.94
C ASP A 418 -1.77 -23.31 5.70
N PRO A 419 -0.74 -22.45 5.76
CA PRO A 419 -0.82 -21.19 6.50
C PRO A 419 -1.89 -20.22 6.01
N VAL A 420 -2.35 -20.36 4.76
CA VAL A 420 -3.41 -19.51 4.19
C VAL A 420 -4.78 -19.98 4.68
N GLU A 421 -4.99 -21.29 4.77
CA GLU A 421 -6.20 -21.87 5.36
C GLU A 421 -6.30 -21.51 6.85
N ASP A 422 -5.21 -21.68 7.61
CA ASP A 422 -5.16 -21.28 9.03
C ASP A 422 -5.52 -19.79 9.23
N TYR A 423 -5.16 -18.94 8.26
CA TYR A 423 -5.49 -17.52 8.27
C TYR A 423 -6.99 -17.30 8.04
N ALA A 424 -7.56 -17.98 7.04
CA ALA A 424 -8.99 -17.90 6.72
C ALA A 424 -9.85 -18.42 7.87
N GLU A 425 -9.45 -19.53 8.49
CA GLU A 425 -10.10 -20.10 9.68
C GLU A 425 -10.04 -19.13 10.86
N TYR A 426 -8.89 -18.48 11.07
CA TYR A 426 -8.77 -17.47 12.12
C TYR A 426 -9.74 -16.31 11.90
N ARG A 427 -9.79 -15.74 10.68
CA ARG A 427 -10.73 -14.65 10.34
C ARG A 427 -12.21 -15.08 10.44
N ALA A 428 -12.51 -16.35 10.16
CA ALA A 428 -13.85 -16.92 10.37
C ALA A 428 -14.20 -17.15 11.85
N SER A 429 -13.20 -17.30 12.72
CA SER A 429 -13.43 -17.49 14.15
C SER A 429 -13.95 -16.23 14.86
N LYS A 430 -14.53 -16.41 16.05
CA LYS A 430 -14.95 -15.30 16.93
C LYS A 430 -13.80 -14.36 17.29
N ALA A 431 -12.59 -14.90 17.46
CA ALA A 431 -11.41 -14.11 17.79
C ALA A 431 -10.94 -13.25 16.60
N GLY A 432 -11.01 -13.78 15.37
CA GLY A 432 -10.58 -13.07 14.16
C GLY A 432 -11.67 -12.27 13.44
N GLY A 433 -12.92 -12.28 13.94
CA GLY A 433 -13.96 -11.33 13.52
C GLY A 433 -15.28 -11.91 13.01
N ASN A 434 -15.44 -13.24 12.98
CA ASN A 434 -16.60 -13.95 12.40
C ASN A 434 -16.85 -13.62 10.92
N PHE A 435 -15.79 -13.46 10.13
CA PHE A 435 -15.92 -13.21 8.70
C PHE A 435 -16.36 -14.46 7.93
N LYS A 436 -17.06 -14.26 6.82
CA LYS A 436 -17.33 -15.31 5.83
C LYS A 436 -16.20 -15.28 4.81
N SER A 437 -15.14 -16.01 5.13
CA SER A 437 -13.90 -16.03 4.35
C SER A 437 -14.02 -16.90 3.10
N LEU A 438 -13.42 -16.42 2.01
CA LEU A 438 -13.25 -17.17 0.77
C LEU A 438 -11.77 -17.10 0.36
N ILE A 439 -11.16 -18.23 0.08
CA ILE A 439 -9.82 -18.29 -0.52
C ILE A 439 -9.97 -18.54 -2.02
N LEU A 440 -9.30 -17.73 -2.83
CA LEU A 440 -9.09 -17.97 -4.25
C LEU A 440 -7.61 -17.86 -4.57
N ASN A 441 -7.04 -18.85 -5.25
CA ASN A 441 -5.70 -18.70 -5.81
C ASN A 441 -5.74 -17.83 -7.07
N SER A 442 -4.67 -17.11 -7.35
CA SER A 442 -4.61 -16.15 -8.46
C SER A 442 -4.94 -16.78 -9.82
N GLU A 443 -4.50 -18.01 -10.09
CA GLU A 443 -4.85 -18.72 -11.33
C GLU A 443 -6.33 -19.05 -11.45
N GLU A 444 -7.01 -19.37 -10.35
CA GLU A 444 -8.47 -19.61 -10.35
C GLU A 444 -9.21 -18.32 -10.72
N ILE A 445 -8.72 -17.18 -10.21
CA ILE A 445 -9.25 -15.87 -10.57
C ILE A 445 -9.02 -15.57 -12.06
N TYR A 446 -7.83 -15.86 -12.59
CA TYR A 446 -7.56 -15.63 -14.01
C TYR A 446 -8.45 -16.49 -14.88
N ASP A 447 -8.53 -17.80 -14.60
CA ASP A 447 -9.33 -18.75 -15.36
C ASP A 447 -10.81 -18.33 -15.38
N GLN A 448 -11.33 -17.84 -14.24
CA GLN A 448 -12.75 -17.49 -14.10
C GLN A 448 -13.10 -16.06 -14.55
N PHE A 449 -12.26 -15.07 -14.25
CA PHE A 449 -12.59 -13.63 -14.39
C PHE A 449 -11.70 -12.87 -15.38
N ASN A 450 -10.71 -13.54 -15.98
CA ASN A 450 -9.88 -12.99 -17.04
C ASN A 450 -9.62 -14.00 -18.17
N TYR A 451 -10.54 -14.95 -18.36
CA TYR A 451 -10.47 -15.94 -19.43
C TYR A 451 -9.16 -16.74 -19.49
N GLY A 452 -8.56 -16.98 -18.33
CA GLY A 452 -7.30 -17.71 -18.16
C GLY A 452 -6.03 -16.91 -18.49
N GLU A 453 -6.14 -15.62 -18.80
CA GLU A 453 -5.00 -14.73 -18.99
C GLU A 453 -4.57 -14.13 -17.65
N PRO A 454 -3.27 -14.17 -17.29
CA PRO A 454 -2.80 -13.59 -16.03
C PRO A 454 -2.85 -12.07 -16.07
N GLY A 455 -3.21 -11.44 -14.95
CA GLY A 455 -3.16 -9.99 -14.81
C GLY A 455 -4.15 -9.44 -13.78
N PRO A 456 -4.07 -8.13 -13.46
CA PRO A 456 -4.91 -7.50 -12.46
C PRO A 456 -6.37 -7.36 -12.90
N LEU A 457 -6.69 -7.44 -14.19
CA LEU A 457 -8.07 -7.35 -14.69
C LEU A 457 -8.97 -8.42 -14.04
N GLY A 458 -8.50 -9.67 -13.96
CA GLY A 458 -9.24 -10.75 -13.30
C GLY A 458 -9.48 -10.47 -11.81
N ILE A 459 -8.51 -9.88 -11.12
CA ILE A 459 -8.63 -9.52 -9.70
C ILE A 459 -9.66 -8.41 -9.51
N ARG A 460 -9.62 -7.37 -10.36
CA ARG A 460 -10.58 -6.26 -10.37
C ARG A 460 -12.02 -6.75 -10.62
N ASN A 461 -12.18 -7.67 -11.58
CA ASN A 461 -13.45 -8.31 -11.89
C ASN A 461 -13.93 -9.21 -10.74
N ALA A 462 -13.01 -10.00 -10.18
CA ALA A 462 -13.03 -10.61 -8.84
C ALA A 462 -13.84 -9.85 -7.80
N ILE A 463 -13.21 -8.75 -7.41
CA ILE A 463 -13.65 -7.88 -6.33
C ILE A 463 -14.97 -7.20 -6.70
N SER A 464 -15.12 -6.77 -7.95
CA SER A 464 -16.38 -6.18 -8.42
C SER A 464 -17.53 -7.18 -8.31
N PHE A 465 -17.36 -8.39 -8.86
CA PHE A 465 -18.38 -9.44 -8.83
C PHE A 465 -18.82 -9.76 -7.40
N LEU A 466 -17.85 -9.98 -6.50
CA LEU A 466 -18.12 -10.28 -5.10
C LEU A 466 -18.79 -9.11 -4.38
N HIS A 467 -18.32 -7.87 -4.58
CA HIS A 467 -18.91 -6.72 -3.92
C HIS A 467 -20.37 -6.50 -4.32
N HIS A 468 -20.71 -6.63 -5.61
CA HIS A 468 -22.09 -6.44 -6.10
C HIS A 468 -23.05 -7.52 -5.60
N ASN A 469 -22.57 -8.74 -5.34
CA ASN A 469 -23.41 -9.86 -4.91
C ASN A 469 -23.45 -10.07 -3.39
N ALA A 470 -22.39 -9.68 -2.66
CA ALA A 470 -22.13 -10.14 -1.29
C ALA A 470 -21.80 -9.06 -0.27
N ALA A 471 -21.74 -7.78 -0.68
CA ALA A 471 -21.23 -6.69 0.15
C ALA A 471 -19.83 -6.98 0.74
N LEU A 472 -18.93 -7.50 -0.09
CA LEU A 472 -17.52 -7.73 0.23
C LEU A 472 -16.92 -6.54 1.00
N LYS A 473 -16.37 -6.80 2.20
CA LYS A 473 -15.86 -5.77 3.11
C LYS A 473 -14.34 -5.65 3.07
N PHE A 474 -13.62 -6.74 2.84
CA PHE A 474 -12.16 -6.75 2.88
C PHE A 474 -11.57 -7.70 1.84
N VAL A 475 -10.42 -7.30 1.29
CA VAL A 475 -9.56 -8.14 0.45
C VAL A 475 -8.18 -8.21 1.07
N LEU A 476 -7.67 -9.42 1.31
CA LEU A 476 -6.30 -9.65 1.75
C LEU A 476 -5.54 -10.42 0.67
N LEU A 477 -4.43 -9.87 0.21
CA LEU A 477 -3.52 -10.51 -0.73
C LEU A 477 -2.41 -11.21 0.07
N LEU A 478 -2.32 -12.54 -0.02
CA LEU A 478 -1.28 -13.36 0.60
C LEU A 478 -0.39 -13.94 -0.50
N GLY A 479 0.70 -13.25 -0.81
CA GLY A 479 1.64 -13.68 -1.83
C GLY A 479 2.47 -12.55 -2.40
N LYS A 480 3.60 -12.93 -3.00
CA LYS A 480 4.56 -12.00 -3.57
C LYS A 480 4.01 -11.35 -4.84
N SER A 481 4.26 -10.06 -5.01
CA SER A 481 4.17 -9.36 -6.28
C SER A 481 5.49 -8.65 -6.58
N ILE A 482 5.80 -8.56 -7.87
CA ILE A 482 6.84 -7.68 -8.39
C ILE A 482 6.32 -6.91 -9.60
N ASP A 483 6.98 -5.83 -9.97
CA ASP A 483 6.60 -5.01 -11.12
C ASP A 483 6.45 -5.88 -12.40
N PRO A 484 5.31 -5.80 -13.11
CA PRO A 484 5.00 -6.72 -14.20
C PRO A 484 5.99 -6.65 -15.36
N GLN A 485 6.50 -5.46 -15.69
CA GLN A 485 7.53 -5.28 -16.71
C GLN A 485 8.85 -5.97 -16.33
N THR A 486 9.15 -6.10 -15.04
CA THR A 486 10.31 -6.85 -14.55
C THR A 486 10.02 -8.35 -14.58
N ALA A 487 8.86 -8.77 -14.06
CA ALA A 487 8.45 -10.17 -14.02
C ALA A 487 8.41 -10.81 -15.41
N ARG A 488 7.94 -10.06 -16.41
CA ARG A 488 7.68 -10.55 -17.78
C ARG A 488 8.91 -11.14 -18.47
N HIS A 489 10.11 -10.66 -18.14
CA HIS A 489 11.38 -11.13 -18.69
C HIS A 489 12.11 -12.12 -17.78
N GLN A 490 11.56 -12.44 -16.62
CA GLN A 490 12.15 -13.42 -15.71
C GLN A 490 11.68 -14.84 -16.05
N PRO A 491 12.56 -15.85 -15.92
CA PRO A 491 12.13 -17.24 -15.88
C PRO A 491 11.08 -17.44 -14.78
N LYS A 492 10.09 -18.31 -15.03
CA LYS A 492 9.03 -18.61 -14.05
C LYS A 492 8.35 -17.33 -13.52
N ALA A 493 8.07 -16.38 -14.40
CA ALA A 493 7.46 -15.09 -14.07
C ALA A 493 6.27 -15.18 -13.08
N ARG A 494 5.45 -16.23 -13.16
CA ARG A 494 4.29 -16.45 -12.28
C ARG A 494 4.63 -17.02 -10.90
N GLU A 495 5.79 -17.64 -10.73
CA GLU A 495 6.30 -18.01 -9.40
C GLU A 495 6.92 -16.77 -8.70
N ASN A 496 7.47 -15.83 -9.47
CA ASN A 496 8.09 -14.60 -8.95
C ASN A 496 7.08 -13.48 -8.69
N ASP A 497 6.07 -13.35 -9.55
CA ASP A 497 4.91 -12.47 -9.42
C ASP A 497 3.65 -13.33 -9.27
N MET A 498 3.40 -13.76 -8.02
CA MET A 498 2.34 -14.71 -7.68
C MET A 498 0.95 -14.09 -7.80
N ILE A 499 0.82 -12.82 -7.39
CA ILE A 499 -0.42 -12.05 -7.42
C ILE A 499 -0.07 -10.62 -7.89
N PRO A 500 -0.25 -10.28 -9.17
CA PRO A 500 0.06 -8.97 -9.72
C PRO A 500 -0.63 -7.84 -8.96
N ASN A 501 0.10 -6.73 -8.80
CA ASN A 501 -0.48 -5.45 -8.38
C ASN A 501 -1.16 -4.75 -9.57
N ALA A 502 -1.75 -3.57 -9.36
CA ALA A 502 -2.61 -2.90 -10.35
C ALA A 502 -1.89 -2.28 -11.57
N GLY A 503 -0.59 -1.98 -11.48
CA GLY A 503 0.09 -1.23 -12.53
C GLY A 503 1.50 -0.77 -12.15
N TRP A 504 1.95 0.34 -12.71
CA TRP A 504 3.25 0.93 -12.36
C TRP A 504 3.11 2.44 -12.20
N PRO A 505 3.59 3.08 -11.12
CA PRO A 505 4.23 2.48 -9.95
C PRO A 505 3.30 1.53 -9.21
N GLY A 506 3.84 0.42 -8.70
CA GLY A 506 3.05 -0.67 -8.15
C GLY A 506 2.10 -0.23 -7.03
N SER A 507 0.86 -0.74 -7.03
CA SER A 507 -0.13 -0.50 -5.98
C SER A 507 -1.20 -1.57 -5.94
N ASP A 508 -1.59 -2.00 -4.74
CA ASP A 508 -2.72 -2.90 -4.53
C ASP A 508 -4.03 -2.15 -4.34
N ILE A 509 -4.02 -0.96 -3.73
CA ILE A 509 -5.26 -0.18 -3.52
C ILE A 509 -5.91 0.23 -4.85
N ALA A 510 -5.10 0.45 -5.88
CA ALA A 510 -5.60 0.72 -7.22
C ALA A 510 -6.39 -0.47 -7.81
N LEU A 511 -6.23 -1.72 -7.33
CA LEU A 511 -7.06 -2.87 -7.74
C LEU A 511 -8.54 -2.70 -7.37
N THR A 512 -8.87 -1.84 -6.40
CA THR A 512 -10.24 -1.60 -5.97
C THR A 512 -10.78 -0.22 -6.36
N MET A 513 -9.96 0.64 -6.96
CA MET A 513 -10.35 1.98 -7.42
C MET A 513 -10.94 1.97 -8.84
N GLY A 514 -11.82 2.93 -9.12
CA GLY A 514 -12.45 3.10 -10.45
C GLY A 514 -13.37 1.95 -10.85
N LEU A 515 -13.89 1.21 -9.87
CA LEU A 515 -14.83 0.09 -10.09
C LEU A 515 -16.30 0.51 -9.92
N ALA A 516 -16.54 1.68 -9.32
CA ALA A 516 -17.86 2.32 -9.22
C ALA A 516 -17.90 3.55 -10.13
N ASP A 517 -19.05 3.80 -10.76
CA ASP A 517 -19.22 4.83 -11.80
C ASP A 517 -19.02 6.27 -11.26
N SER A 518 -19.15 6.49 -9.95
CA SER A 518 -19.14 7.82 -9.32
C SER A 518 -17.79 8.22 -8.69
N SER A 519 -16.78 7.34 -8.63
CA SER A 519 -15.55 7.63 -7.87
C SER A 519 -14.28 6.98 -8.42
N LYS A 520 -13.45 7.79 -9.11
CA LYS A 520 -12.19 7.34 -9.72
C LYS A 520 -11.12 6.89 -8.71
N TYR A 521 -10.91 7.67 -7.65
CA TYR A 521 -9.79 7.46 -6.69
C TYR A 521 -10.23 6.90 -5.33
N ILE A 522 -11.51 6.60 -5.15
CA ILE A 522 -12.01 6.02 -3.90
C ILE A 522 -12.09 4.50 -4.11
N PRO A 523 -11.44 3.69 -3.25
CA PRO A 523 -11.48 2.25 -3.38
C PRO A 523 -12.89 1.75 -3.08
N LEU A 524 -13.39 0.78 -3.85
CA LEU A 524 -14.70 0.15 -3.63
C LEU A 524 -14.68 -0.72 -2.36
N VAL A 525 -13.57 -1.44 -2.15
CA VAL A 525 -13.37 -2.34 -1.01
C VAL A 525 -11.97 -2.08 -0.43
N PRO A 526 -11.82 -1.99 0.90
CA PRO A 526 -10.52 -2.01 1.56
C PRO A 526 -9.68 -3.23 1.18
N ILE A 527 -8.41 -2.98 0.87
CA ILE A 527 -7.47 -4.01 0.44
C ILE A 527 -6.11 -3.83 1.14
N GLY A 528 -5.48 -4.93 1.50
CA GLY A 528 -4.11 -4.94 2.00
C GLY A 528 -3.35 -6.18 1.54
N ARG A 529 -2.03 -6.12 1.61
CA ARG A 529 -1.15 -7.22 1.17
C ARG A 529 -0.14 -7.63 2.22
N VAL A 530 0.03 -8.94 2.41
CA VAL A 530 1.25 -9.51 2.99
C VAL A 530 2.08 -10.02 1.83
N ASN A 531 3.16 -9.31 1.50
CA ASN A 531 4.00 -9.60 0.33
C ASN A 531 4.95 -10.78 0.59
N ALA A 532 4.35 -11.93 0.94
CA ALA A 532 5.01 -13.15 1.38
C ALA A 532 5.65 -13.89 0.20
N ALA A 533 6.94 -14.21 0.34
CA ALA A 533 7.67 -14.97 -0.68
C ALA A 533 7.49 -16.50 -0.53
N ASN A 534 6.99 -16.97 0.61
CA ASN A 534 6.80 -18.38 0.93
C ASN A 534 5.75 -18.57 2.05
N SER A 535 5.37 -19.82 2.32
CA SER A 535 4.38 -20.17 3.34
C SER A 535 4.77 -19.74 4.77
N GLN A 536 6.06 -19.77 5.10
CA GLN A 536 6.54 -19.38 6.44
C GLN A 536 6.25 -17.90 6.71
N ASN A 537 6.44 -17.03 5.72
CA ASN A 537 6.10 -15.62 5.83
C ASN A 537 4.61 -15.38 6.13
N VAL A 538 3.71 -16.17 5.54
CA VAL A 538 2.27 -16.10 5.83
C VAL A 538 1.99 -16.53 7.27
N TYR A 539 2.58 -17.66 7.69
CA TYR A 539 2.43 -18.17 9.05
C TYR A 539 2.94 -17.19 10.10
N ASP A 540 4.13 -16.63 9.90
CA ASP A 540 4.75 -15.67 10.82
C ASP A 540 3.89 -14.41 10.99
N TYR A 541 3.31 -13.90 9.89
CA TYR A 541 2.39 -12.78 9.95
C TYR A 541 1.08 -13.13 10.66
N LEU A 542 0.51 -14.33 10.41
CA LEU A 542 -0.66 -14.82 11.14
C LEU A 542 -0.43 -14.88 12.66
N GLN A 543 0.76 -15.32 13.10
CA GLN A 543 1.09 -15.32 14.53
C GLN A 543 1.12 -13.91 15.11
N LYS A 544 1.66 -12.93 14.36
CA LYS A 544 1.62 -11.52 14.78
C LYS A 544 0.19 -11.00 14.90
N VAL A 545 -0.67 -11.33 13.94
CA VAL A 545 -2.10 -10.96 13.96
C VAL A 545 -2.79 -11.53 15.18
N LYS A 546 -2.64 -12.84 15.43
CA LYS A 546 -3.21 -13.51 16.61
C LYS A 546 -2.72 -12.89 17.92
N ALA A 547 -1.41 -12.65 18.04
CA ALA A 547 -0.82 -12.05 19.24
C ALA A 547 -1.24 -10.59 19.47
N PHE A 548 -1.42 -9.81 18.40
CA PHE A 548 -1.90 -8.44 18.46
C PHE A 548 -3.39 -8.37 18.85
N GLU A 549 -4.24 -9.17 18.22
CA GLU A 549 -5.68 -9.17 18.46
C GLU A 549 -6.06 -9.83 19.80
N SER A 550 -5.19 -10.66 20.38
CA SER A 550 -5.38 -11.21 21.73
C SER A 550 -5.05 -10.23 22.86
N GLN A 551 -4.38 -9.11 22.57
CA GLN A 551 -4.09 -8.09 23.59
C GLN A 551 -5.38 -7.44 24.09
N ASN A 552 -5.37 -6.97 25.34
CA ASN A 552 -6.48 -6.19 25.88
C ASN A 552 -6.83 -5.01 24.94
N LYS A 553 -8.13 -4.83 24.66
CA LYS A 553 -8.64 -3.79 23.76
C LYS A 553 -8.32 -2.39 24.25
N ALA A 554 -8.29 -2.18 25.56
CA ALA A 554 -7.90 -0.96 26.24
C ALA A 554 -6.49 -1.08 26.85
N ALA A 555 -5.57 -1.84 26.23
CA ALA A 555 -4.20 -1.89 26.72
C ALA A 555 -3.54 -0.49 26.67
N PRO A 556 -2.80 -0.05 27.71
CA PRO A 556 -2.27 1.32 27.79
C PRO A 556 -1.42 1.76 26.59
N TRP A 557 -0.65 0.83 26.02
CA TRP A 557 0.22 1.10 24.87
C TRP A 557 -0.55 1.46 23.61
N ARG A 558 -1.83 1.07 23.50
CA ARG A 558 -2.69 1.38 22.35
C ARG A 558 -3.02 2.87 22.27
N LYS A 559 -2.75 3.68 23.31
CA LYS A 559 -2.88 5.15 23.26
C LYS A 559 -1.58 5.86 22.89
N ASN A 560 -0.44 5.16 22.86
CA ASN A 560 0.85 5.76 22.57
C ASN A 560 1.05 5.91 21.06
N ILE A 561 1.45 7.09 20.62
CA ILE A 561 1.74 7.43 19.23
C ILE A 561 3.16 8.00 19.17
N LEU A 562 3.97 7.52 18.23
CA LEU A 562 5.31 8.03 17.97
C LEU A 562 5.30 8.78 16.65
N HIS A 563 5.63 10.06 16.70
CA HIS A 563 5.83 10.88 15.52
C HIS A 563 7.33 11.07 15.23
N LEU A 564 7.70 10.94 13.96
CA LEU A 564 9.06 11.08 13.47
C LEU A 564 9.08 12.16 12.37
N SER A 565 9.83 13.24 12.59
CA SER A 565 9.85 14.42 11.73
C SER A 565 11.24 14.63 11.12
N GLY A 566 11.31 14.51 9.78
CA GLY A 566 12.52 14.59 8.98
C GLY A 566 12.84 15.98 8.42
N GLY A 567 13.53 16.04 7.28
CA GLY A 567 13.91 17.24 6.53
C GLY A 567 15.42 17.33 6.29
N HIS A 568 15.83 17.77 5.10
CA HIS A 568 17.24 17.99 4.71
C HIS A 568 17.66 19.46 4.77
N THR A 569 16.70 20.38 4.96
CA THR A 569 16.96 21.82 5.12
C THR A 569 16.23 22.37 6.34
N ASP A 570 16.65 23.55 6.83
CA ASP A 570 15.99 24.21 7.97
C ASP A 570 14.50 24.50 7.68
N VAL A 571 14.17 24.84 6.43
CA VAL A 571 12.80 25.08 5.98
C VAL A 571 12.00 23.78 6.01
N GLU A 572 12.51 22.70 5.40
CA GLU A 572 11.84 21.40 5.41
C GLU A 572 11.64 20.87 6.84
N ARG A 573 12.67 20.94 7.69
CA ARG A 573 12.57 20.50 9.09
C ARG A 573 11.50 21.25 9.85
N LYS A 574 11.37 22.57 9.63
CA LYS A 574 10.31 23.38 10.22
C LYS A 574 8.93 22.96 9.68
N THR A 575 8.79 22.83 8.36
CA THR A 575 7.51 22.47 7.72
C THR A 575 7.04 21.06 8.11
N TYR A 576 7.91 20.06 8.07
CA TYR A 576 7.54 18.69 8.44
C TYR A 576 7.25 18.56 9.94
N ARG A 577 7.89 19.39 10.78
CA ARG A 577 7.54 19.51 12.20
C ARG A 577 6.13 20.06 12.38
N GLU A 578 5.79 21.16 11.70
CA GLU A 578 4.46 21.76 11.73
C GLU A 578 3.38 20.77 11.26
N TYR A 579 3.68 19.95 10.26
CA TYR A 579 2.77 18.91 9.77
C TYR A 579 2.48 17.85 10.83
N ILE A 580 3.53 17.28 11.42
CA ILE A 580 3.42 16.27 12.46
C ILE A 580 2.69 16.81 13.72
N GLU A 581 2.95 18.06 14.11
CA GLU A 581 2.24 18.71 15.21
C GLU A 581 0.76 18.95 14.90
N SER A 582 0.41 19.19 13.63
CA SER A 582 -0.99 19.30 13.23
C SER A 582 -1.76 17.98 13.41
N PHE A 583 -1.11 16.85 13.19
CA PHE A 583 -1.70 15.53 13.43
C PHE A 583 -1.90 15.27 14.93
N GLU A 584 -0.94 15.67 15.77
CA GLU A 584 -1.04 15.57 17.24
C GLU A 584 -2.26 16.33 17.76
N LYS A 585 -2.49 17.56 17.29
CA LYS A 585 -3.64 18.39 17.68
C LYS A 585 -4.99 17.71 17.42
N VAL A 586 -5.07 16.78 16.47
CA VAL A 586 -6.31 16.05 16.12
C VAL A 586 -6.56 14.88 17.07
N VAL A 587 -5.51 14.17 17.50
CA VAL A 587 -5.65 12.94 18.32
C VAL A 587 -5.50 13.16 19.82
N SER A 588 -4.80 14.21 20.27
CA SER A 588 -4.71 14.51 21.71
C SER A 588 -6.06 14.76 22.38
N PRO A 589 -7.04 15.47 21.76
CA PRO A 589 -8.37 15.67 22.35
C PRO A 589 -9.21 14.40 22.53
N ILE A 590 -8.84 13.28 21.89
CA ILE A 590 -9.49 11.97 22.06
C ILE A 590 -8.63 10.95 22.80
N GLY A 591 -7.53 11.41 23.42
CA GLY A 591 -6.71 10.63 24.33
C GLY A 591 -5.45 10.01 23.72
N GLY A 592 -5.02 10.45 22.53
CA GLY A 592 -3.73 10.07 21.96
C GLY A 592 -2.56 10.66 22.75
N ASN A 593 -1.65 9.81 23.24
CA ASN A 593 -0.43 10.19 23.92
C ASN A 593 0.73 10.21 22.92
N VAL A 594 1.10 11.41 22.45
CA VAL A 594 2.06 11.60 21.35
C VAL A 594 3.45 11.90 21.90
N VAL A 595 4.46 11.21 21.37
CA VAL A 595 5.88 11.55 21.53
C VAL A 595 6.44 11.87 20.16
N THR A 596 7.10 13.01 20.02
CA THR A 596 7.67 13.43 18.73
C THR A 596 9.20 13.51 18.78
N ILE A 597 9.86 12.83 17.85
CA ILE A 597 11.30 12.93 17.59
C ILE A 597 11.49 13.67 16.26
N SER A 598 12.37 14.67 16.24
CA SER A 598 12.68 15.47 15.06
C SER A 598 14.19 15.45 14.79
N LYS A 599 14.59 15.45 13.52
CA LYS A 599 15.99 15.65 13.11
C LYS A 599 16.54 16.97 13.63
N GLN A 600 17.80 16.95 14.06
CA GLN A 600 18.46 18.12 14.65
C GLN A 600 19.36 18.85 13.65
N THR A 601 19.73 18.19 12.55
CA THR A 601 20.69 18.68 11.56
C THR A 601 20.16 18.52 10.13
N ASN A 602 20.91 19.07 9.17
CA ASN A 602 20.64 18.93 7.74
C ASN A 602 21.35 17.72 7.12
N ALA A 603 21.87 16.78 7.93
CA ALA A 603 22.42 15.52 7.44
C ALA A 603 21.32 14.72 6.73
N LEU A 604 21.66 13.90 5.73
CA LEU A 604 20.66 13.10 5.01
C LEU A 604 19.92 12.09 5.92
N LYS A 605 20.57 11.62 6.99
CA LYS A 605 20.00 10.63 7.92
C LYS A 605 20.51 10.90 9.33
N GLU A 606 19.65 10.65 10.33
CA GLU A 606 20.01 10.69 11.75
C GLU A 606 19.46 9.47 12.48
N ASP A 607 20.23 8.94 13.43
CA ASP A 607 19.83 7.81 14.28
C ASP A 607 19.39 8.30 15.66
N PHE A 608 18.28 7.74 16.13
CA PHE A 608 17.70 8.01 17.43
C PHE A 608 17.37 6.68 18.12
N PRO A 609 17.38 6.62 19.47
CA PRO A 609 17.09 5.40 20.23
C PRO A 609 15.58 5.09 20.25
N ILE A 610 15.01 4.80 19.08
CA ILE A 610 13.59 4.51 18.85
C ILE A 610 13.17 3.25 19.62
N ASP A 611 14.08 2.29 19.77
CA ASP A 611 13.88 1.04 20.51
C ASP A 611 13.38 1.27 21.94
N LYS A 612 13.87 2.30 22.63
CA LYS A 612 13.46 2.63 24.00
C LYS A 612 11.97 2.99 24.12
N ILE A 613 11.39 3.53 23.07
CA ILE A 613 9.97 3.91 23.00
C ILE A 613 9.17 2.74 22.45
N LEU A 614 9.60 2.19 21.30
CA LEU A 614 8.91 1.10 20.61
C LEU A 614 8.76 -0.14 21.50
N ASN A 615 9.80 -0.52 22.25
CA ASN A 615 9.77 -1.70 23.13
C ASN A 615 8.82 -1.54 24.33
N LYS A 616 8.38 -0.32 24.66
CA LYS A 616 7.35 -0.06 25.69
C LYS A 616 5.92 -0.15 25.12
N GLY A 617 5.79 -0.32 23.81
CA GLY A 617 4.53 -0.40 23.09
C GLY A 617 4.07 0.95 22.54
N VAL A 618 3.85 0.97 21.23
CA VAL A 618 3.33 2.10 20.45
C VAL A 618 2.24 1.57 19.54
N ALA A 619 1.11 2.26 19.47
CA ALA A 619 0.03 1.91 18.55
C ALA A 619 0.35 2.37 17.14
N LEU A 620 0.72 3.64 16.98
CA LEU A 620 0.92 4.27 15.68
C LEU A 620 2.29 4.94 15.61
N ILE A 621 3.04 4.65 14.55
CA ILE A 621 4.21 5.43 14.16
C ILE A 621 3.85 6.22 12.92
N THR A 622 4.05 7.54 12.94
CA THR A 622 3.90 8.39 11.75
C THR A 622 5.20 9.09 11.47
N LEU A 623 5.78 8.83 10.31
CA LEU A 623 7.00 9.48 9.85
C LEU A 623 6.65 10.42 8.69
N TYR A 624 7.19 11.63 8.75
CA TYR A 624 7.08 12.63 7.69
C TYR A 624 8.45 13.17 7.31
N GLY A 625 8.91 12.89 6.08
CA GLY A 625 10.23 13.27 5.60
C GLY A 625 10.65 12.52 4.33
N HIS A 626 11.94 12.55 4.03
CA HIS A 626 12.52 11.87 2.88
C HIS A 626 12.71 10.37 3.14
N SER A 627 12.53 9.56 2.10
CA SER A 627 12.78 8.12 2.14
C SER A 627 13.07 7.52 0.78
N SER A 628 13.64 6.31 0.82
CA SER A 628 13.83 5.42 -0.31
C SER A 628 13.28 4.02 0.05
N LEU A 629 13.57 3.01 -0.76
CA LEU A 629 13.16 1.61 -0.48
C LEU A 629 13.68 1.07 0.85
N ASN A 630 14.87 1.50 1.28
CA ASN A 630 15.61 0.91 2.40
C ASN A 630 16.20 1.92 3.38
N SER A 631 15.74 3.18 3.35
CA SER A 631 16.19 4.17 4.31
C SER A 631 15.23 5.35 4.45
N THR A 632 15.33 6.02 5.59
CA THR A 632 14.46 7.11 6.02
C THR A 632 15.29 8.19 6.71
N ASP A 633 14.79 9.43 6.66
CA ASP A 633 15.38 10.60 7.33
C ASP A 633 15.80 10.35 8.79
N ILE A 634 14.87 9.76 9.55
CA ILE A 634 15.12 9.19 10.87
C ILE A 634 15.21 7.68 10.68
N GLU A 635 16.37 7.10 10.94
CA GLU A 635 16.66 5.74 10.53
C GLU A 635 15.78 4.72 11.29
N LEU A 636 14.82 4.12 10.59
CA LEU A 636 14.03 3.00 11.12
C LEU A 636 14.83 1.69 11.04
N GLY A 637 15.60 1.50 9.97
CA GLY A 637 16.30 0.26 9.67
C GLY A 637 15.38 -0.95 9.48
N PHE A 638 16.00 -2.09 9.19
CA PHE A 638 15.28 -3.36 9.12
C PHE A 638 14.97 -3.88 10.53
N ALA A 639 13.76 -4.41 10.75
CA ALA A 639 13.33 -4.92 12.04
C ALA A 639 14.12 -6.15 12.52
N ASN A 640 14.68 -6.92 11.59
CA ASN A 640 15.55 -8.06 11.89
C ASN A 640 17.02 -7.67 12.14
N ASP A 641 17.41 -6.40 11.98
CA ASP A 641 18.75 -5.96 12.34
C ASP A 641 18.92 -5.92 13.86
N GLN A 642 19.86 -6.70 14.37
CA GLN A 642 20.16 -6.80 15.80
C GLN A 642 20.58 -5.45 16.41
N LYS A 643 21.22 -4.57 15.63
CA LYS A 643 21.65 -3.24 16.09
C LYS A 643 20.47 -2.35 16.45
N ARG A 644 19.30 -2.57 15.87
CA ARG A 644 18.07 -1.80 16.18
C ARG A 644 17.47 -2.16 17.53
N ASN A 645 17.82 -3.31 18.13
CA ASN A 645 17.34 -3.74 19.45
C ASN A 645 15.80 -3.74 19.60
N TYR A 646 15.05 -4.00 18.52
CA TYR A 646 13.60 -4.12 18.57
C TYR A 646 13.15 -5.43 19.22
N LYS A 647 12.29 -5.28 20.24
CA LYS A 647 11.77 -6.30 21.16
C LYS A 647 10.28 -6.08 21.45
N ASN A 648 9.55 -5.48 20.50
CA ASN A 648 8.14 -5.15 20.62
C ASN A 648 7.21 -6.34 20.29
N ASP A 649 7.56 -7.53 20.79
CA ASP A 649 6.75 -8.72 20.59
C ASP A 649 5.35 -8.52 21.15
N SER A 650 4.33 -8.93 20.39
CA SER A 650 2.90 -8.70 20.63
C SER A 650 2.44 -7.23 20.70
N LEU A 651 3.36 -6.26 20.65
CA LEU A 651 3.12 -4.81 20.72
C LEU A 651 3.44 -4.15 19.36
N PHE A 652 2.85 -4.69 18.30
CA PHE A 652 3.14 -4.31 16.93
C PHE A 652 2.42 -3.01 16.55
N PRO A 653 3.12 -1.92 16.21
CA PRO A 653 2.48 -0.69 15.73
C PRO A 653 1.94 -0.84 14.31
N ALA A 654 0.98 0.01 13.96
CA ALA A 654 0.78 0.45 12.59
C ALA A 654 1.79 1.56 12.26
N VAL A 655 2.27 1.60 11.02
CA VAL A 655 3.21 2.63 10.54
C VAL A 655 2.59 3.39 9.38
N ILE A 656 2.57 4.72 9.44
CA ILE A 656 2.24 5.62 8.33
C ILE A 656 3.51 6.33 7.90
N MET A 657 3.94 6.10 6.66
CA MET A 657 5.11 6.71 6.09
C MET A 657 4.73 7.75 5.03
N ASN A 658 5.01 9.01 5.31
CA ASN A 658 4.91 10.12 4.37
C ASN A 658 6.31 10.45 3.83
N GLY A 659 6.69 9.76 2.76
CA GLY A 659 7.95 9.91 2.05
C GLY A 659 7.97 9.02 0.81
N CYS A 660 8.96 9.21 -0.07
CA CYS A 660 9.01 8.50 -1.34
C CYS A 660 9.32 7.00 -1.19
N ALA A 661 8.68 6.18 -2.04
CA ALA A 661 9.00 4.79 -2.38
C ALA A 661 9.09 3.72 -1.26
N LEU A 662 9.02 4.06 0.04
CA LEU A 662 9.15 3.05 1.11
C LEU A 662 8.04 1.98 1.06
N GLY A 663 6.88 2.31 0.48
CA GLY A 663 5.76 1.40 0.25
C GLY A 663 5.94 0.45 -0.93
N ASN A 664 6.96 0.64 -1.77
CA ASN A 664 7.19 -0.15 -2.97
C ASN A 664 7.79 -1.53 -2.68
N SER A 665 7.01 -2.40 -2.05
CA SER A 665 7.38 -3.81 -1.84
C SER A 665 7.42 -4.62 -3.14
N PHE A 666 7.11 -4.02 -4.29
CA PHE A 666 7.07 -4.66 -5.61
C PHE A 666 8.43 -4.63 -6.32
N TYR A 667 9.38 -3.83 -5.82
CA TYR A 667 10.73 -3.77 -6.37
C TYR A 667 11.62 -4.91 -5.85
N SER A 668 12.67 -5.28 -6.60
CA SER A 668 13.50 -6.47 -6.33
C SER A 668 14.34 -6.49 -5.03
N PRO A 669 14.78 -5.37 -4.42
CA PRO A 669 15.48 -5.39 -3.14
C PRO A 669 14.50 -5.41 -1.96
N ALA A 670 14.93 -5.97 -0.83
CA ALA A 670 14.14 -5.97 0.40
C ALA A 670 13.88 -4.53 0.88
N THR A 671 12.60 -4.18 1.05
CA THR A 671 12.19 -2.89 1.61
C THR A 671 12.05 -2.94 3.12
N ILE A 672 12.23 -1.81 3.80
CA ILE A 672 11.99 -1.71 5.25
C ILE A 672 10.55 -2.11 5.57
N SER A 673 9.57 -1.64 4.79
CA SER A 673 8.15 -1.91 5.00
C SER A 673 7.85 -3.42 4.99
N ASN A 674 8.29 -4.15 3.96
CA ASN A 674 8.05 -5.58 3.85
C ASN A 674 8.80 -6.37 4.94
N ASN A 675 10.03 -5.95 5.28
CA ASN A 675 10.78 -6.55 6.36
C ASN A 675 10.09 -6.39 7.73
N TRP A 676 9.56 -5.21 8.04
CA TRP A 676 8.81 -4.97 9.29
C TRP A 676 7.52 -5.80 9.36
N ILE A 677 6.85 -6.02 8.23
CA ILE A 677 5.65 -6.87 8.15
C ILE A 677 5.99 -8.36 8.26
N LEU A 678 7.11 -8.83 7.70
CA LEU A 678 7.44 -10.26 7.67
C LEU A 678 8.34 -10.75 8.81
N THR A 679 9.00 -9.85 9.55
CA THR A 679 9.87 -10.28 10.66
C THR A 679 9.04 -10.87 11.80
N PRO A 680 9.33 -12.11 12.27
CA PRO A 680 8.62 -12.72 13.39
C PRO A 680 8.84 -11.95 14.70
N ASN A 681 7.81 -11.87 15.54
CA ASN A 681 7.86 -11.38 16.93
C ASN A 681 8.34 -9.92 17.10
N LYS A 682 8.43 -9.12 16.02
CA LYS A 682 8.78 -7.70 16.05
C LYS A 682 8.37 -6.99 14.74
N GLY A 683 8.66 -5.70 14.66
CA GLY A 683 8.27 -4.88 13.50
C GLY A 683 6.84 -4.39 13.63
N ALA A 684 6.09 -4.35 12.52
CA ALA A 684 4.75 -3.77 12.45
C ALA A 684 3.64 -4.80 12.21
N ILE A 685 2.41 -4.43 12.56
CA ILE A 685 1.19 -5.17 12.16
C ILE A 685 0.61 -4.62 10.85
N LEU A 686 0.76 -3.32 10.61
CA LEU A 686 0.33 -2.63 9.39
C LEU A 686 1.40 -1.63 8.96
N PHE A 687 1.57 -1.46 7.66
CA PHE A 687 2.50 -0.48 7.10
C PHE A 687 1.85 0.20 5.90
N LEU A 688 1.53 1.49 6.04
CA LEU A 688 0.93 2.32 5.00
C LEU A 688 1.98 3.30 4.49
N ALA A 689 2.33 3.21 3.21
CA ALA A 689 3.42 4.01 2.66
C ALA A 689 3.25 4.26 1.16
N HIS A 690 3.80 5.38 0.68
CA HIS A 690 3.78 5.75 -0.73
C HIS A 690 4.73 4.86 -1.56
N THR A 691 4.30 4.44 -2.76
CA THR A 691 5.05 3.49 -3.61
C THR A 691 5.97 4.14 -4.64
N HIS A 692 5.87 5.46 -4.86
CA HIS A 692 6.76 6.22 -5.76
C HIS A 692 7.12 7.58 -5.16
N ASN A 693 7.46 8.56 -6.01
CA ASN A 693 7.60 9.97 -5.64
C ASN A 693 6.27 10.54 -5.15
N GLY A 694 6.25 10.96 -3.89
CA GLY A 694 5.08 11.58 -3.25
C GLY A 694 5.27 13.09 -3.14
N VAL A 695 4.29 13.87 -3.59
CA VAL A 695 4.28 15.32 -3.40
C VAL A 695 3.94 15.62 -1.94
N SER A 696 4.80 16.37 -1.25
CA SER A 696 4.66 16.62 0.19
C SER A 696 3.28 17.19 0.54
N SER A 697 2.79 18.25 -0.11
CA SER A 697 1.47 18.81 0.21
C SER A 697 0.34 17.77 0.09
N SER A 698 0.36 16.91 -0.93
CA SER A 698 -0.65 15.85 -1.10
C SER A 698 -0.54 14.73 -0.06
N LEU A 699 0.69 14.33 0.31
CA LEU A 699 0.91 13.40 1.44
C LEU A 699 0.38 13.98 2.75
N LYS A 700 0.54 15.30 2.96
CA LYS A 700 -0.01 16.00 4.12
C LYS A 700 -1.54 15.97 4.11
N HIS A 701 -2.19 16.34 3.01
CA HIS A 701 -3.65 16.31 2.89
C HIS A 701 -4.23 14.91 3.14
N TYR A 702 -3.61 13.88 2.56
CA TYR A 702 -3.99 12.49 2.77
C TYR A 702 -3.91 12.12 4.26
N THR A 703 -2.78 12.42 4.92
CA THR A 703 -2.57 12.05 6.33
C THR A 703 -3.42 12.91 7.27
N ASP A 704 -3.72 14.16 6.95
CA ASP A 704 -4.71 14.97 7.68
C ASP A 704 -6.06 14.26 7.71
N SER A 705 -6.55 13.88 6.52
CA SER A 705 -7.84 13.17 6.40
C SER A 705 -7.82 11.84 7.15
N LEU A 706 -6.69 11.14 7.17
CA LEU A 706 -6.53 9.90 7.93
C LEU A 706 -6.60 10.13 9.45
N TYR A 707 -5.89 11.14 9.96
CA TYR A 707 -5.92 11.49 11.38
C TYR A 707 -7.31 12.00 11.82
N GLU A 708 -8.00 12.75 10.98
CA GLU A 708 -9.39 13.18 11.21
C GLU A 708 -10.33 11.98 11.35
N VAL A 709 -10.19 10.96 10.52
CA VAL A 709 -11.01 9.73 10.63
C VAL A 709 -10.62 8.90 11.84
N LEU A 710 -9.32 8.80 12.18
CA LEU A 710 -8.87 8.14 13.41
C LEU A 710 -9.45 8.84 14.66
N ALA A 711 -9.61 10.16 14.61
CA ALA A 711 -10.20 10.95 15.68
C ALA A 711 -11.74 10.98 15.70
N ASP A 712 -12.39 10.57 14.62
CA ASP A 712 -13.84 10.49 14.54
C ASP A 712 -14.35 9.29 15.34
N SER A 713 -15.14 9.57 16.38
CA SER A 713 -15.66 8.55 17.30
C SER A 713 -16.54 7.47 16.65
N SER A 714 -17.02 7.69 15.42
CA SER A 714 -17.76 6.73 14.59
C SER A 714 -16.83 5.72 13.90
N PHE A 715 -15.55 6.10 13.72
CA PHE A 715 -14.54 5.35 12.98
C PHE A 715 -13.36 4.87 13.83
N THR A 716 -13.05 5.49 14.98
CA THR A 716 -11.86 5.18 15.80
C THR A 716 -11.66 3.68 16.07
N ASN A 717 -12.75 2.94 16.29
CA ASN A 717 -12.72 1.50 16.59
C ASN A 717 -12.95 0.59 15.37
N GLN A 718 -13.08 1.16 14.17
CA GLN A 718 -13.28 0.42 12.93
C GLN A 718 -11.95 -0.18 12.44
N PRO A 719 -12.02 -1.19 11.57
CA PRO A 719 -10.84 -1.70 10.88
C PRO A 719 -10.06 -0.62 10.12
N PHE A 720 -8.74 -0.75 10.10
CA PHE A 720 -7.84 0.25 9.51
C PHE A 720 -8.10 0.45 8.02
N GLY A 721 -8.45 -0.61 7.28
CA GLY A 721 -8.82 -0.50 5.87
C GLY A 721 -10.09 0.35 5.65
N THR A 722 -11.08 0.26 6.54
CA THR A 722 -12.29 1.11 6.52
C THR A 722 -11.95 2.56 6.83
N ILE A 723 -11.08 2.78 7.82
CA ILE A 723 -10.56 4.11 8.16
C ILE A 723 -9.82 4.72 6.96
N GLN A 724 -8.97 3.94 6.29
CA GLN A 724 -8.23 4.38 5.10
C GLN A 724 -9.19 4.73 3.95
N GLN A 725 -10.17 3.88 3.64
CA GLN A 725 -11.15 4.13 2.60
C GLN A 725 -11.93 5.44 2.86
N GLU A 726 -12.39 5.65 4.09
CA GLU A 726 -13.10 6.88 4.48
C GLU A 726 -12.17 8.11 4.43
N ALA A 727 -10.92 7.96 4.84
CA ALA A 727 -9.93 9.03 4.77
C ALA A 727 -9.68 9.46 3.32
N ILE A 728 -9.55 8.51 2.39
CA ILE A 728 -9.44 8.78 0.96
C ILE A 728 -10.68 9.51 0.46
N ARG A 729 -11.88 9.06 0.83
CA ARG A 729 -13.14 9.73 0.45
C ARG A 729 -13.17 11.18 0.93
N ARG A 730 -12.84 11.45 2.20
CA ARG A 730 -12.78 12.81 2.75
C ARG A 730 -11.70 13.66 2.07
N ASN A 731 -10.53 13.07 1.81
CA ASN A 731 -9.44 13.75 1.11
C ASN A 731 -9.85 14.18 -0.28
N MET A 732 -10.43 13.28 -1.07
CA MET A 732 -10.84 13.57 -2.45
C MET A 732 -12.01 14.56 -2.53
N LEU A 733 -12.86 14.64 -1.50
CA LEU A 733 -13.90 15.67 -1.40
C LEU A 733 -13.33 17.05 -1.08
N LYS A 734 -12.29 17.12 -0.25
CA LYS A 734 -11.62 18.38 0.11
C LYS A 734 -10.65 18.86 -0.98
N TYR A 735 -9.92 17.93 -1.59
CA TYR A 735 -8.83 18.18 -2.52
C TYR A 735 -8.99 17.29 -3.78
N PRO A 736 -9.88 17.66 -4.71
CA PRO A 736 -10.12 16.88 -5.94
C PRO A 736 -9.03 17.11 -7.01
N THR A 737 -7.76 17.09 -6.62
CA THR A 737 -6.63 17.30 -7.55
C THR A 737 -6.07 15.99 -8.08
N LEU A 738 -5.36 16.05 -9.21
CA LEU A 738 -4.64 14.89 -9.76
C LEU A 738 -3.56 14.38 -8.80
N SER A 739 -2.80 15.28 -8.16
CA SER A 739 -1.72 14.91 -7.22
C SER A 739 -2.26 14.20 -5.97
N ASP A 740 -3.40 14.65 -5.44
CA ASP A 740 -4.06 13.98 -4.31
C ASP A 740 -4.64 12.62 -4.74
N GLY A 741 -5.15 12.51 -5.97
CA GLY A 741 -5.59 11.24 -6.56
C GLY A 741 -4.45 10.24 -6.77
N ILE A 742 -3.29 10.68 -7.28
CA ILE A 742 -2.08 9.86 -7.42
C ILE A 742 -1.60 9.39 -6.04
N THR A 743 -1.57 10.30 -5.06
CA THR A 743 -1.21 9.97 -3.68
C THR A 743 -2.15 8.90 -3.11
N ALA A 744 -3.46 9.04 -3.30
CA ALA A 744 -4.43 8.04 -2.87
C ALA A 744 -4.24 6.67 -3.55
N GLN A 745 -3.87 6.65 -4.84
CA GLN A 745 -3.54 5.42 -5.56
C GLN A 745 -2.27 4.75 -5.04
N GLN A 746 -1.33 5.49 -4.43
CA GLN A 746 0.01 4.98 -4.13
C GLN A 746 0.32 4.85 -2.64
N MET A 747 -0.55 5.33 -1.75
CA MET A 747 -0.51 5.01 -0.31
C MET A 747 -0.98 3.57 -0.08
N ASN A 748 -0.07 2.62 -0.31
CA ASN A 748 -0.37 1.19 -0.31
C ASN A 748 -0.32 0.61 1.10
N LEU A 749 -1.32 -0.21 1.46
CA LEU A 749 -1.41 -0.85 2.76
C LEU A 749 -0.80 -2.26 2.72
N GLN A 750 0.31 -2.44 3.45
CA GLN A 750 0.83 -3.77 3.77
C GLN A 750 0.26 -4.26 5.11
N GLY A 751 -0.12 -5.52 5.14
CA GLY A 751 -0.82 -6.16 6.23
C GLY A 751 -2.33 -6.28 5.99
N ASP A 752 -3.03 -6.75 7.02
CA ASP A 752 -4.43 -7.12 6.95
C ASP A 752 -5.38 -5.92 7.18
N PRO A 753 -6.23 -5.55 6.21
CA PRO A 753 -7.09 -4.38 6.32
C PRO A 753 -8.16 -4.48 7.42
N ALA A 754 -8.45 -5.68 7.94
CA ALA A 754 -9.41 -5.89 9.02
C ALA A 754 -8.87 -5.59 10.43
N ILE A 755 -7.56 -5.35 10.57
CA ILE A 755 -6.92 -5.03 11.85
C ILE A 755 -7.51 -3.74 12.44
N ARG A 756 -7.87 -3.78 13.72
CA ARG A 756 -8.35 -2.62 14.48
C ARG A 756 -7.24 -2.08 15.37
N LEU A 757 -6.81 -0.86 15.10
CA LEU A 757 -5.72 -0.23 15.86
C LEU A 757 -6.15 0.12 17.29
N PHE A 758 -7.34 0.71 17.42
CA PHE A 758 -7.95 1.13 18.68
C PHE A 758 -9.28 0.40 18.92
N PRO A 759 -9.26 -0.91 19.25
CA PRO A 759 -10.47 -1.75 19.28
C PRO A 759 -11.42 -1.51 20.46
N ALA A 760 -11.03 -0.68 21.45
CA ALA A 760 -11.89 -0.33 22.58
C ALA A 760 -13.15 0.41 22.11
N THR A 761 -14.31 -0.06 22.56
CA THR A 761 -15.62 0.55 22.25
C THR A 761 -16.20 1.27 23.47
N LEU A 762 -15.72 0.93 24.66
CA LEU A 762 -16.10 1.50 25.95
C LEU A 762 -14.92 2.27 26.60
N PRO A 763 -15.18 3.19 27.55
CA PRO A 763 -14.14 3.76 28.40
C PRO A 763 -13.45 2.68 29.26
N ASP A 764 -12.27 2.99 29.78
CA ASP A 764 -11.54 2.15 30.74
C ASP A 764 -10.72 3.03 31.67
N TYR A 765 -11.27 3.35 32.84
CA TYR A 765 -10.64 4.24 33.80
C TYR A 765 -9.80 3.45 34.80
N ALA A 766 -8.59 3.93 35.09
CA ALA A 766 -7.73 3.29 36.07
C ALA A 766 -6.99 4.31 36.92
N TRP A 767 -6.66 3.91 38.15
CA TRP A 767 -5.74 4.67 38.98
C TRP A 767 -4.30 4.55 38.47
N LYS A 768 -3.50 5.61 38.68
CA LYS A 768 -2.05 5.62 38.47
C LYS A 768 -1.33 5.81 39.82
N PRO A 769 -1.08 4.71 40.56
CA PRO A 769 -0.57 4.75 41.93
C PRO A 769 0.78 5.45 42.09
N ASP A 770 1.65 5.41 41.09
CA ASP A 770 2.98 6.03 41.13
C ASP A 770 2.93 7.56 41.34
N LEU A 771 1.77 8.17 41.08
CA LEU A 771 1.54 9.60 41.29
C LEU A 771 0.85 9.92 42.61
N LEU A 772 0.57 8.90 43.44
CA LEU A 772 0.00 9.08 44.75
C LEU A 772 0.97 9.83 45.66
N LYS A 773 0.52 10.95 46.21
CA LYS A 773 1.25 11.70 47.24
C LYS A 773 0.28 12.19 48.30
N PHE A 774 0.65 12.00 49.57
CA PHE A 774 0.02 12.60 50.73
C PHE A 774 0.89 13.72 51.27
N TYR A 775 0.29 14.86 51.59
CA TYR A 775 1.02 16.01 52.10
C TYR A 775 0.14 16.86 53.00
N ASN A 776 0.79 17.59 53.90
CA ASN A 776 0.15 18.66 54.64
C ASN A 776 -0.17 19.82 53.67
N PRO A 777 -1.41 20.33 53.62
CA PRO A 777 -1.75 21.44 52.72
C PRO A 777 -0.92 22.70 52.93
N HIS A 778 -0.37 22.90 54.13
CA HIS A 778 0.47 24.04 54.52
C HIS A 778 1.98 23.78 54.37
N GLY A 779 2.38 22.67 53.74
CA GLY A 779 3.80 22.37 53.47
C GLY A 779 4.62 21.90 54.68
N LYS A 780 3.98 21.69 55.85
CA LYS A 780 4.62 21.08 57.03
C LYS A 780 4.72 19.56 56.89
N ILE A 781 5.39 18.91 57.85
CA ILE A 781 5.41 17.44 57.93
C ILE A 781 3.97 16.95 58.16
N LEU A 782 3.56 15.94 57.40
CA LEU A 782 2.26 15.29 57.58
C LEU A 782 2.32 14.38 58.82
N ALA A 783 1.61 14.77 59.88
CA ALA A 783 1.54 14.07 61.16
C ALA A 783 0.08 13.80 61.58
N ALA A 784 -0.12 12.96 62.60
CA ALA A 784 -1.43 12.61 63.11
C ALA A 784 -2.27 13.83 63.52
N LYS A 785 -1.64 14.87 64.09
CA LYS A 785 -2.30 16.11 64.52
C LYS A 785 -2.43 17.16 63.41
N THR A 786 -2.11 16.83 62.16
CA THR A 786 -2.40 17.73 61.03
C THR A 786 -3.91 17.93 60.94
N ASP A 787 -4.39 19.15 60.68
CA ASP A 787 -5.82 19.48 60.56
C ASP A 787 -6.47 18.89 59.30
N SER A 788 -5.69 18.67 58.25
CA SER A 788 -6.15 18.23 56.94
C SER A 788 -5.06 17.53 56.14
N ILE A 789 -5.46 16.62 55.25
CA ILE A 789 -4.56 15.81 54.42
C ILE A 789 -4.87 16.15 52.98
N LYS A 790 -3.88 16.67 52.23
CA LYS A 790 -4.02 16.83 50.79
C LYS A 790 -3.49 15.58 50.10
N VAL A 791 -4.31 15.06 49.20
CA VAL A 791 -4.01 13.88 48.39
C VAL A 791 -3.90 14.33 46.94
N LYS A 792 -2.87 13.83 46.26
CA LYS A 792 -2.76 13.84 44.80
C LYS A 792 -2.67 12.40 44.33
N ILE A 793 -3.43 12.03 43.32
CA ILE A 793 -3.33 10.72 42.66
C ILE A 793 -3.62 10.89 41.17
N GLY A 794 -2.98 10.09 40.32
CA GLY A 794 -3.25 10.07 38.90
C GLY A 794 -4.47 9.22 38.55
N LEU A 795 -5.23 9.66 37.55
CA LEU A 795 -6.34 8.94 36.93
C LEU A 795 -6.11 8.89 35.43
N VAL A 796 -6.28 7.73 34.80
CA VAL A 796 -6.07 7.52 33.35
C VAL A 796 -7.33 6.94 32.70
N ASN A 797 -7.49 7.16 31.39
CA ASN A 797 -8.47 6.49 30.53
C ASN A 797 -7.73 5.76 29.40
N PHE A 798 -7.78 4.43 29.41
CA PHE A 798 -7.19 3.61 28.35
C PHE A 798 -8.17 3.23 27.24
N GLY A 799 -9.47 3.43 27.48
CA GLY A 799 -10.55 3.12 26.56
C GLY A 799 -11.01 4.32 25.71
N LYS A 800 -12.26 4.30 25.30
CA LYS A 800 -12.91 5.39 24.54
C LYS A 800 -13.15 6.61 25.45
N TYR A 801 -12.84 7.80 24.95
CA TYR A 801 -13.14 9.05 25.67
C TYR A 801 -14.65 9.31 25.72
N ARG A 802 -15.10 9.86 26.85
CA ARG A 802 -16.50 10.18 27.18
C ARG A 802 -16.56 11.50 27.94
N THR A 803 -17.68 12.22 27.80
CA THR A 803 -17.81 13.59 28.37
C THR A 803 -18.53 13.61 29.72
N GLU A 804 -19.15 12.49 30.09
CA GLU A 804 -19.82 12.29 31.36
C GLU A 804 -18.83 12.43 32.54
N ASN A 805 -19.32 12.90 33.69
CA ASN A 805 -18.51 13.02 34.90
C ASN A 805 -18.34 11.65 35.59
N LEU A 806 -17.15 11.41 36.15
CA LEU A 806 -16.83 10.26 36.99
C LEU A 806 -17.17 10.54 38.45
N LYS A 807 -17.93 9.62 39.03
CA LYS A 807 -18.13 9.52 40.48
C LYS A 807 -16.96 8.73 41.07
N ILE A 808 -16.35 9.24 42.12
CA ILE A 808 -15.20 8.63 42.80
C ILE A 808 -15.49 8.63 44.30
N THR A 809 -15.26 7.49 44.95
CA THR A 809 -15.24 7.39 46.41
C THR A 809 -13.82 7.21 46.93
N ILE A 810 -13.51 7.89 48.03
CA ILE A 810 -12.31 7.68 48.82
C ILE A 810 -12.71 7.34 50.24
N SER A 811 -12.40 6.13 50.68
CA SER A 811 -12.69 5.66 52.04
C SER A 811 -11.41 5.52 52.84
N ARG A 812 -11.41 6.06 54.06
CA ARG A 812 -10.37 5.86 55.07
C ARG A 812 -10.83 4.76 56.00
N VAL A 813 -9.98 3.77 56.24
CA VAL A 813 -10.26 2.61 57.09
C VAL A 813 -9.15 2.49 58.13
N ARG A 814 -9.53 2.34 59.40
CA ARG A 814 -8.61 2.12 60.51
C ARG A 814 -9.18 1.00 61.38
N ASP A 815 -8.33 0.05 61.78
CA ASP A 815 -8.72 -1.12 62.58
C ASP A 815 -9.94 -1.87 62.01
N SER A 816 -9.96 -2.04 60.68
CA SER A 816 -11.06 -2.66 59.90
C SER A 816 -12.41 -1.92 59.95
N VAL A 817 -12.45 -0.70 60.50
CA VAL A 817 -13.64 0.17 60.51
C VAL A 817 -13.43 1.32 59.52
N THR A 818 -14.40 1.54 58.63
CA THR A 818 -14.43 2.73 57.78
C THR A 818 -14.70 3.95 58.65
N ILE A 819 -13.69 4.81 58.78
CA ILE A 819 -13.75 6.01 59.62
C ILE A 819 -14.34 7.20 58.87
N GLU A 820 -14.08 7.32 57.56
CA GLU A 820 -14.77 8.32 56.74
C GLU A 820 -14.80 7.91 55.27
N THR A 821 -15.80 8.39 54.51
CA THR A 821 -15.88 8.23 53.06
C THR A 821 -16.19 9.59 52.42
N TYR A 822 -15.43 9.93 51.39
CA TYR A 822 -15.57 11.14 50.60
C TYR A 822 -16.05 10.79 49.20
N GLN A 823 -16.95 11.59 48.65
CA GLN A 823 -17.41 11.46 47.26
C GLN A 823 -16.91 12.66 46.46
N LEU A 824 -16.33 12.39 45.30
CA LEU A 824 -15.90 13.38 44.34
C LEU A 824 -16.62 13.13 43.02
N ILE A 825 -16.97 14.22 42.34
CA ILE A 825 -17.43 14.20 40.95
C ILE A 825 -16.37 14.95 40.16
N LYS A 826 -15.80 14.30 39.14
CA LYS A 826 -14.74 14.85 38.30
C LYS A 826 -15.05 14.63 36.83
N PRO A 827 -14.69 15.56 35.93
CA PRO A 827 -14.72 15.27 34.49
C PRO A 827 -13.91 14.00 34.18
N SER A 828 -14.37 13.21 33.22
CA SER A 828 -13.60 12.06 32.73
C SER A 828 -12.29 12.53 32.10
N PRO A 829 -11.14 11.92 32.42
CA PRO A 829 -9.88 12.27 31.77
C PRO A 829 -9.91 11.83 30.30
N VAL A 830 -9.42 12.72 29.42
CA VAL A 830 -9.25 12.43 28.00
C VAL A 830 -8.24 11.29 27.80
N TYR A 831 -7.10 11.39 28.48
CA TYR A 831 -6.09 10.33 28.59
C TYR A 831 -5.61 10.20 30.03
N PHE A 832 -5.26 11.33 30.65
CA PHE A 832 -4.69 11.39 31.99
C PHE A 832 -5.09 12.69 32.68
N ASP A 833 -5.42 12.61 33.97
CA ASP A 833 -5.58 13.75 34.86
C ASP A 833 -4.94 13.45 36.22
N THR A 834 -4.57 14.50 36.96
CA THR A 834 -4.14 14.39 38.35
C THR A 834 -5.21 14.96 39.26
N ILE A 835 -5.87 14.07 39.99
CA ILE A 835 -6.88 14.47 40.96
C ILE A 835 -6.16 14.94 42.22
N SER A 836 -6.43 16.20 42.59
CA SER A 836 -6.02 16.76 43.89
C SER A 836 -7.25 17.08 44.72
N PHE A 837 -7.26 16.63 45.97
CA PHE A 837 -8.30 16.93 46.93
C PHE A 837 -7.73 17.05 48.35
N THR A 838 -8.36 17.84 49.20
CA THR A 838 -8.00 18.01 50.61
C THR A 838 -9.13 17.46 51.47
N VAL A 839 -8.81 16.59 52.42
CA VAL A 839 -9.77 16.07 53.38
C VAL A 839 -9.45 16.55 54.79
N PRO A 840 -10.46 16.85 55.63
CA PRO A 840 -10.23 17.14 57.04
C PRO A 840 -9.69 15.89 57.75
N ASN A 841 -8.75 16.09 58.66
CA ASN A 841 -8.19 15.02 59.47
C ASN A 841 -8.80 15.03 60.88
N LYS A 842 -10.03 14.52 60.97
CA LYS A 842 -10.76 14.41 62.24
C LYS A 842 -10.15 13.37 63.21
N TYR A 843 -9.26 12.51 62.73
CA TYR A 843 -8.69 11.39 63.46
C TYR A 843 -7.23 11.66 63.85
N VAL A 844 -7.05 12.41 64.93
CA VAL A 844 -5.73 12.91 65.36
C VAL A 844 -4.84 11.90 66.11
N LYS A 845 -5.31 10.65 66.26
CA LYS A 845 -4.51 9.57 66.86
C LYS A 845 -3.47 9.07 65.84
N PRO A 846 -2.20 8.92 66.23
CA PRO A 846 -1.18 8.31 65.37
C PRO A 846 -1.53 6.86 65.06
N GLY A 847 -1.11 6.38 63.88
CA GLY A 847 -1.37 5.01 63.46
C GLY A 847 -1.45 4.84 61.95
N LYS A 848 -1.63 3.58 61.54
CA LYS A 848 -1.84 3.20 60.15
C LYS A 848 -3.30 3.41 59.74
N GLU A 849 -3.49 3.92 58.54
CA GLU A 849 -4.79 4.00 57.87
C GLU A 849 -4.69 3.35 56.49
N LYS A 850 -5.69 2.56 56.13
CA LYS A 850 -5.88 2.09 54.77
C LYS A 850 -6.77 3.08 54.03
N TRP A 851 -6.34 3.49 52.84
CA TRP A 851 -7.07 4.34 51.92
C TRP A 851 -7.55 3.50 50.75
N ILE A 852 -8.84 3.52 50.48
CA ILE A 852 -9.49 2.77 49.40
C ILE A 852 -10.12 3.78 48.45
N LEU A 853 -9.71 3.76 47.18
CA LEU A 853 -10.16 4.66 46.14
C LEU A 853 -10.90 3.85 45.07
N THR A 854 -12.13 4.25 44.77
CA THR A 854 -13.00 3.55 43.82
C THR A 854 -13.52 4.51 42.77
N ILE A 855 -13.34 4.16 41.50
CA ILE A 855 -13.93 4.84 40.34
C ILE A 855 -15.29 4.19 40.05
N ASP A 856 -16.31 5.00 39.75
CA ASP A 856 -17.68 4.57 39.47
C ASP A 856 -18.23 3.60 40.55
N PRO A 857 -18.31 4.03 41.83
CA PRO A 857 -18.71 3.14 42.92
C PRO A 857 -20.17 2.67 42.84
N THR A 858 -21.01 3.38 42.09
CA THR A 858 -22.41 3.00 41.83
C THR A 858 -22.56 2.11 40.60
N ASN A 859 -21.46 1.82 39.89
CA ASN A 859 -21.41 0.92 38.74
C ASN A 859 -22.29 1.40 37.56
N GLU A 860 -22.43 2.72 37.38
CA GLU A 860 -23.29 3.35 36.38
C GLU A 860 -22.66 3.37 34.98
N ILE A 861 -21.32 3.39 34.89
CA ILE A 861 -20.61 3.52 33.62
C ILE A 861 -20.18 2.14 33.15
N THR A 862 -20.56 1.74 31.94
CA THR A 862 -20.05 0.48 31.37
C THR A 862 -18.65 0.70 30.81
N GLU A 863 -17.69 -0.11 31.25
CA GLU A 863 -16.25 0.00 30.93
C GLU A 863 -15.72 -1.30 30.33
N GLU A 864 -14.61 -1.23 29.58
CA GLU A 864 -13.92 -2.43 29.07
C GLU A 864 -13.38 -3.30 30.22
N ASN A 865 -12.91 -2.66 31.29
CA ASN A 865 -12.43 -3.31 32.50
C ASN A 865 -12.88 -2.49 33.71
N LYS A 866 -13.37 -3.17 34.76
CA LYS A 866 -13.73 -2.55 36.04
C LYS A 866 -12.84 -2.98 37.19
N SER A 867 -11.99 -4.00 36.98
CA SER A 867 -11.12 -4.55 38.03
C SER A 867 -10.02 -3.57 38.46
N ASN A 868 -9.71 -2.61 37.59
CA ASN A 868 -8.76 -1.50 37.76
C ASN A 868 -9.39 -0.24 38.38
N ASN A 869 -10.70 -0.24 38.67
CA ASN A 869 -11.39 0.89 39.30
C ASN A 869 -11.08 1.02 40.79
N LEU A 870 -10.62 -0.06 41.43
CA LEU A 870 -10.33 -0.13 42.85
C LEU A 870 -8.82 -0.08 43.09
N PHE A 871 -8.38 0.87 43.91
CA PHE A 871 -7.00 0.95 44.38
C PHE A 871 -6.98 1.12 45.89
N SER A 872 -6.03 0.47 46.58
CA SER A 872 -5.86 0.66 48.01
C SER A 872 -4.39 0.75 48.43
N THR A 873 -4.13 1.58 49.43
CA THR A 873 -2.78 1.89 49.93
C THR A 873 -2.82 2.18 51.43
N GLU A 874 -1.68 2.06 52.10
CA GLU A 874 -1.54 2.43 53.51
C GLU A 874 -0.86 3.80 53.65
N LEU A 875 -1.29 4.57 54.65
CA LEU A 875 -0.64 5.79 55.12
C LEU A 875 -0.42 5.65 56.63
N THR A 876 0.81 5.86 57.10
CA THR A 876 1.10 5.94 58.53
C THR A 876 1.21 7.40 58.93
N LEU A 877 0.35 7.85 59.85
CA LEU A 877 0.42 9.18 60.42
C LEU A 877 1.22 9.14 61.73
N PRO A 878 2.43 9.73 61.77
CA PRO A 878 3.28 9.68 62.97
C PRO A 878 2.79 10.64 64.06
N ASP A 879 3.10 10.33 65.31
CA ASP A 879 2.97 11.28 66.42
C ASP A 879 4.23 12.17 66.42
N ILE A 880 4.08 13.40 65.95
CA ILE A 880 5.16 14.38 65.98
C ILE A 880 4.71 15.49 66.92
N ALA A 881 5.21 15.45 68.15
CA ALA A 881 5.21 16.59 69.04
C ALA A 881 6.30 17.56 68.54
N VAL A 882 5.88 18.70 68.00
CA VAL A 882 6.80 19.75 67.57
C VAL A 882 7.39 20.42 68.82
N SER A 883 8.70 20.34 69.01
CA SER A 883 9.45 21.15 69.98
C SER A 883 9.92 22.43 69.30
N ASP A 884 9.57 23.60 69.84
CA ASP A 884 9.85 24.94 69.29
C ASP A 884 11.28 25.44 69.62
N THR A 885 12.27 24.56 69.80
CA THR A 885 13.66 24.96 70.06
C THR A 885 14.45 25.05 68.76
N LEU A 886 15.02 26.24 68.48
CA LEU A 886 15.94 26.44 67.36
C LEU A 886 17.35 26.02 67.80
N GLU A 887 17.87 24.97 67.19
CA GLU A 887 19.22 24.47 67.43
C GLU A 887 20.18 24.94 66.35
N ILE A 888 21.35 25.48 66.75
CA ILE A 888 22.45 25.80 65.85
C ILE A 888 23.41 24.61 65.85
N ILE A 889 23.43 23.87 64.74
CA ILE A 889 24.21 22.62 64.64
C ILE A 889 25.69 22.92 64.44
N SER A 890 26.00 23.88 63.58
CA SER A 890 27.37 24.24 63.25
C SER A 890 27.47 25.72 62.91
N ALA A 891 28.61 26.31 63.23
CA ALA A 891 28.99 27.66 62.85
C ALA A 891 30.51 27.65 62.62
N TYR A 892 31.01 28.25 61.54
CA TYR A 892 32.45 28.38 61.28
C TYR A 892 32.73 29.36 60.13
N VAL A 893 34.00 29.77 60.00
CA VAL A 893 34.45 30.63 58.91
C VAL A 893 35.59 29.95 58.14
N SER A 894 35.51 29.93 56.81
CA SER A 894 36.55 29.35 55.94
C SER A 894 36.66 30.08 54.59
N PRO A 895 37.83 30.08 53.92
CA PRO A 895 39.14 29.74 54.46
C PRO A 895 39.61 30.77 55.50
N ASN A 896 40.44 30.35 56.45
CA ASN A 896 41.04 31.23 57.45
C ASN A 896 42.36 30.59 57.96
N PRO A 897 43.55 31.13 57.63
CA PRO A 897 43.82 32.39 56.93
C PRO A 897 43.26 32.48 55.50
N SER A 898 43.03 33.70 55.00
CA SER A 898 42.55 33.96 53.63
C SER A 898 43.22 35.19 53.00
N GLY A 899 43.44 35.15 51.70
CA GLY A 899 43.89 36.29 50.88
C GLY A 899 42.89 36.71 49.80
N GLN A 900 41.66 36.16 49.80
CA GLN A 900 40.62 36.51 48.81
C GLN A 900 39.26 36.83 49.44
N TYR A 901 38.74 35.94 50.28
CA TYR A 901 37.41 36.09 50.92
C TYR A 901 37.29 35.25 52.19
N PHE A 902 36.34 35.60 53.05
CA PHE A 902 35.89 34.78 54.17
C PHE A 902 34.44 34.33 53.95
N LYS A 903 34.16 33.04 54.07
CA LYS A 903 32.79 32.49 54.06
C LYS A 903 32.36 32.15 55.48
N PHE A 904 31.34 32.83 55.96
CA PHE A 904 30.67 32.57 57.24
C PHE A 904 29.57 31.55 57.02
N ASN A 905 29.66 30.41 57.70
CA ASN A 905 28.69 29.31 57.61
C ASN A 905 27.97 29.16 58.94
N ILE A 906 26.66 28.95 58.88
CA ILE A 906 25.85 28.58 60.05
C ILE A 906 24.70 27.64 59.63
N GLU A 907 24.42 26.61 60.42
CA GLU A 907 23.34 25.65 60.14
C GLU A 907 22.27 25.68 61.23
N PHE A 908 21.05 26.02 60.85
CA PHE A 908 19.89 26.09 61.74
C PHE A 908 18.99 24.85 61.59
N ARG A 909 18.57 24.28 62.72
CA ARG A 909 17.57 23.20 62.79
C ARG A 909 16.45 23.61 63.73
N GLY A 910 15.22 23.59 63.23
CA GLY A 910 14.05 24.02 63.98
C GLY A 910 12.84 24.11 63.07
N THR A 911 11.73 24.62 63.61
CA THR A 911 10.47 24.77 62.88
C THR A 911 10.29 26.15 62.24
N GLU A 912 11.02 27.15 62.72
CA GLU A 912 11.06 28.51 62.16
C GLU A 912 12.52 29.02 62.12
N PRO A 913 12.95 29.71 61.06
CA PRO A 913 14.27 30.34 61.03
C PRO A 913 14.37 31.45 62.09
N PRO A 914 15.60 31.79 62.57
CA PRO A 914 15.75 32.90 63.50
C PRO A 914 15.26 34.20 62.89
N LYS A 915 14.83 35.16 63.72
CA LYS A 915 14.40 36.48 63.24
C LYS A 915 15.53 37.25 62.57
N LYS A 916 16.76 37.01 63.04
CA LYS A 916 17.94 37.74 62.59
C LYS A 916 19.20 36.91 62.70
N TRP A 917 20.05 37.00 61.67
CA TRP A 917 21.45 36.59 61.72
C TRP A 917 22.31 37.80 61.34
N SER A 918 23.23 38.19 62.23
CA SER A 918 24.15 39.30 61.98
C SER A 918 25.60 38.84 62.09
N ILE A 919 26.44 39.37 61.22
CA ILE A 919 27.88 39.12 61.17
C ILE A 919 28.57 40.48 61.32
N ALA A 920 29.49 40.58 62.26
CA ALA A 920 30.31 41.77 62.46
C ALA A 920 31.79 41.39 62.51
N VAL A 921 32.64 42.17 61.84
CA VAL A 921 34.10 42.04 61.84
C VAL A 921 34.71 43.31 62.40
N PHE A 922 35.73 43.18 63.23
CA PHE A 922 36.39 44.23 63.97
C PHE A 922 37.91 44.18 63.78
N ASP A 923 38.58 45.32 63.83
CA ASP A 923 40.03 45.37 63.98
C ASP A 923 40.47 45.07 65.43
N LYS A 924 41.78 44.99 65.66
CA LYS A 924 42.34 44.74 67.00
C LYS A 924 42.02 45.82 68.04
N MET A 925 41.64 47.02 67.61
CA MET A 925 41.22 48.12 68.48
C MET A 925 39.71 48.09 68.76
N GLY A 926 38.97 47.11 68.23
CA GLY A 926 37.53 46.96 68.40
C GLY A 926 36.70 47.84 67.46
N ARG A 927 37.30 48.51 66.49
CA ARG A 927 36.56 49.30 65.48
C ARG A 927 35.93 48.36 64.47
N THR A 928 34.64 48.56 64.18
CA THR A 928 33.90 47.76 63.20
C THR A 928 34.43 47.99 61.79
N ILE A 929 34.88 46.92 61.15
CA ILE A 929 35.37 46.89 59.76
C ILE A 929 34.25 46.50 58.80
N GLU A 930 33.40 45.57 59.19
CA GLU A 930 32.26 45.13 58.38
C GLU A 930 31.10 44.74 59.28
N LYS A 931 29.87 45.06 58.86
CA LYS A 931 28.64 44.56 59.49
C LYS A 931 27.60 44.20 58.43
N ARG A 932 27.05 42.99 58.53
CA ARG A 932 26.07 42.45 57.59
C ARG A 932 25.00 41.67 58.31
N GLU A 933 23.80 41.66 57.74
CA GLU A 933 22.63 40.98 58.31
C GLU A 933 21.95 40.14 57.21
N PRO A 934 22.50 38.96 56.88
CA PRO A 934 21.88 38.07 55.90
C PRO A 934 20.51 37.58 56.36
N ILE A 935 19.61 37.31 55.41
CA ILE A 935 18.28 36.75 55.70
C ILE A 935 18.46 35.25 56.02
N PRO A 936 18.17 34.80 57.26
CA PRO A 936 18.37 33.40 57.64
C PRO A 936 17.23 32.51 57.14
N HIS A 937 17.54 31.27 56.77
CA HIS A 937 16.59 30.20 56.49
C HIS A 937 16.96 28.92 57.24
N LEU A 938 16.05 27.95 57.36
CA LEU A 938 16.39 26.65 57.97
C LEU A 938 17.40 25.88 57.10
N GLY A 939 18.24 25.07 57.74
CA GLY A 939 19.37 24.39 57.08
C GLY A 939 20.63 25.25 57.05
N LYS A 940 21.49 25.00 56.05
CA LYS A 940 22.80 25.65 55.91
C LYS A 940 22.68 27.04 55.29
N ASN A 941 23.23 28.04 55.97
CA ASN A 941 23.29 29.42 55.53
C ASN A 941 24.75 29.80 55.31
N GLU A 942 25.01 30.57 54.26
CA GLU A 942 26.35 31.08 53.97
C GLU A 942 26.33 32.58 53.65
N PHE A 943 27.38 33.27 54.06
CA PHE A 943 27.65 34.65 53.66
C PHE A 943 29.13 34.81 53.29
N ILE A 944 29.40 35.36 52.12
CA ILE A 944 30.77 35.59 51.64
C ILE A 944 31.12 37.07 51.78
N TRP A 945 32.17 37.35 52.54
CA TRP A 945 32.77 38.68 52.64
C TRP A 945 34.10 38.72 51.90
N GLN A 946 34.25 39.67 50.98
CA GLN A 946 35.50 39.98 50.30
C GLN A 946 36.07 41.28 50.88
N PRO A 947 37.12 41.21 51.72
CA PRO A 947 37.73 42.41 52.28
C PRO A 947 38.26 43.35 51.18
N LYS A 948 37.96 44.65 51.26
CA LYS A 948 38.47 45.68 50.35
C LYS A 948 38.97 46.86 51.16
N GLY A 949 40.17 47.35 50.84
CA GLY A 949 40.74 48.56 51.46
C GLY A 949 41.17 48.39 52.93
N ILE A 950 41.46 47.17 53.38
CA ILE A 950 41.99 46.89 54.72
C ILE A 950 43.36 46.22 54.62
N SER A 951 44.25 46.48 55.59
CA SER A 951 45.60 45.91 55.59
C SER A 951 45.62 44.43 55.98
N ALA A 952 46.59 43.67 55.46
CA ALA A 952 46.93 42.35 55.97
C ALA A 952 47.11 42.38 57.51
N GLY A 953 46.49 41.44 58.21
CA GLY A 953 46.46 41.43 59.67
C GLY A 953 45.40 40.51 60.26
N ALA A 954 45.37 40.45 61.59
CA ALA A 954 44.36 39.70 62.32
C ALA A 954 43.19 40.59 62.73
N TYR A 955 41.98 40.12 62.44
CA TYR A 955 40.69 40.74 62.75
C TYR A 955 39.89 39.80 63.65
N ILE A 956 38.82 40.31 64.27
CA ILE A 956 37.92 39.52 65.11
C ILE A 956 36.53 39.52 64.48
N TYR A 957 35.86 38.38 64.41
CA TYR A 957 34.48 38.30 63.95
C TYR A 957 33.54 37.81 65.06
N ARG A 958 32.27 38.21 64.96
CA ARG A 958 31.17 37.71 65.77
C ARG A 958 29.91 37.55 64.93
N MET A 959 29.27 36.40 65.09
CA MET A 959 27.93 36.10 64.58
C MET A 959 26.94 36.21 65.75
N ASN A 960 25.85 36.94 65.57
CA ASN A 960 24.77 37.02 66.57
C ASN A 960 23.44 36.61 65.95
N ILE A 961 22.65 35.86 66.73
CA ILE A 961 21.34 35.34 66.33
C ILE A 961 20.28 35.88 67.27
N GLU A 962 19.16 36.33 66.70
CA GLU A 962 17.98 36.74 67.46
C GLU A 962 16.86 35.72 67.26
N ALA A 963 16.57 34.92 68.28
CA ALA A 963 15.43 34.00 68.30
C ALA A 963 14.93 33.78 69.74
N LYS A 964 13.68 33.31 69.89
CA LYS A 964 13.01 33.18 71.19
C LYS A 964 13.63 32.13 72.12
N ASN A 965 14.05 30.97 71.57
CA ASN A 965 14.68 29.87 72.29
C ASN A 965 15.78 29.25 71.41
N ILE A 966 17.04 29.42 71.79
CA ILE A 966 18.20 28.93 71.03
C ILE A 966 19.00 27.93 71.88
N SER A 967 19.32 26.77 71.31
CA SER A 967 20.40 25.91 71.79
C SER A 967 21.57 25.93 70.80
N LEU A 968 22.79 25.90 71.31
CA LEU A 968 24.01 25.79 70.49
C LEU A 968 24.71 24.48 70.82
N THR A 969 25.11 23.74 69.80
CA THR A 969 26.06 22.65 69.97
C THR A 969 27.42 23.20 70.44
N PRO A 970 28.24 22.40 71.13
CA PRO A 970 29.61 22.79 71.48
C PRO A 970 30.43 23.28 70.26
N GLU A 971 30.21 22.66 69.10
CA GLU A 971 30.84 22.99 67.83
C GLU A 971 30.38 24.36 67.31
N ALA A 972 29.06 24.62 67.31
CA ALA A 972 28.52 25.91 66.92
C ALA A 972 29.00 27.02 67.85
N LYS A 973 29.01 26.79 69.17
CA LYS A 973 29.45 27.78 70.16
C LYS A 973 30.88 28.26 69.90
N LYS A 974 31.78 27.37 69.46
CA LYS A 974 33.17 27.73 69.10
C LYS A 974 33.26 28.60 67.85
N GLY A 975 32.37 28.41 66.89
CA GLY A 975 32.42 29.15 65.62
C GLY A 975 31.63 30.45 65.58
N MET A 976 30.82 30.76 66.60
CA MET A 976 30.04 32.01 66.67
C MET A 976 30.91 33.26 66.78
N SER A 977 32.18 33.13 67.21
CA SER A 977 33.14 34.24 67.19
C SER A 977 34.56 33.70 67.12
N GLY A 978 35.47 34.43 66.48
CA GLY A 978 36.86 34.01 66.37
C GLY A 978 37.74 35.05 65.70
N ASN A 979 39.00 34.68 65.46
CA ASN A 979 39.95 35.53 64.73
C ASN A 979 39.87 35.24 63.22
N LEU A 980 40.00 36.26 62.38
CA LEU A 980 40.22 36.16 60.94
C LEU A 980 41.65 36.61 60.63
N ILE A 981 42.39 35.84 59.83
CA ILE A 981 43.74 36.19 59.40
C ILE A 981 43.68 36.57 57.91
N TRP A 982 43.76 37.86 57.61
CA TRP A 982 43.76 38.41 56.27
C TRP A 982 45.20 38.61 55.78
N MET A 983 45.52 38.11 54.58
CA MET A 983 46.91 37.99 54.10
C MET A 983 47.27 38.94 52.95
N TYR A 984 46.38 39.85 52.53
CA TYR A 984 46.59 40.72 51.35
C TYR A 984 46.64 42.21 51.67
#